data_AF-A0A349M9G1-F1
#
_entry.id   AF-A0A349M9G1-F1
#
_cell.length_a   1.000
_cell.length_b   1.000
_cell.length_c   1.000
_cell.angle_alpha   90.00
_cell.angle_beta   90.00
_cell.angle_gamma   90.00
#
_symmetry.space_group_name_H-M   'P 1'
#
loop_
_entity.id
_entity.type
_entity.pdbx_description
1 polymer ?
#
loop_
_entity_poly.entity_id
_entity_poly.type
_entity_poly.pdbx_seq_one_letter_code
_entity_poly.pdbx_strand_id
1 'polypeptide(L)'
;MGTRRRPLPRSFWYSVGIAVLFNSLFLALVLIKPGTKHQFVVADDMGQALGWLLATLFCFVGFEKLRQGRHTRSNTIPSIPMAQQWVPILLALGIFCQFIGQVIYTYYDMHGWPPFPSWADAGYLSTFPFLLLGILLLPSRPLSGATRSRLLLDGFIIMTAVVTFSWYFILGPTMLQGYESSFAEVVGSTYPFFDLVLIYFMLLLWFRSSDPLLQPTVRLLLLGLTIVVITDSIYAYLTLQNIYANGLQDVGWPVGYMLIGLAAQCISLARDQQNILSRTVPVEGEPASQDAAFDAPLGKHSFLPYAFIPAVIVLSAYTWRTGGNGVLVQGVYLGGMVLIGLLLLRQFFAIRETTFYNKELRSTQEELHHKNQALSAANKRLEEQAAQVAAAYEQQVRLNELKDQFLLNVNHELRTPLTAIYGYLELLREYHGQLDTTMQTNLLNQAVHGCEELQHLVNNVLDTIRGDIAEKAPVFDFFSVAAIASGVIDLFEPQKRLDYTIRLDIPDTLTVRADKQYVQRILLNLLSNAFKYSPKHSPVIIRAQLRDFFDAQGDHESQVCICVQDAGLGIPPSEIPLLFGKFVRLKRDLVGSVRGTGLGLYINKQLVEAMGGSIWVESSGIAGQGSRFYFTLHSAPLIAINEAWKVPMAQDMVVPLVNTNLVPIGEQEAIVRSNESA
;
A
#
# COMPACT_ATOMS: atom_id res chain seq x y z
N MET A 1 14.63 11.24 -10.73
CA MET A 1 15.65 12.28 -11.03
C MET A 1 16.11 12.11 -12.47
N GLY A 2 15.95 13.15 -13.30
CA GLY A 2 16.22 13.06 -14.74
C GLY A 2 17.67 12.72 -15.06
N THR A 3 17.87 11.77 -15.97
CA THR A 3 19.15 11.38 -16.57
C THR A 3 19.75 12.55 -17.37
N ARG A 4 20.34 13.54 -16.70
CA ARG A 4 21.15 14.57 -17.38
C ARG A 4 22.43 13.90 -17.87
N ARG A 5 22.51 13.63 -19.17
CA ARG A 5 23.76 13.25 -19.87
C ARG A 5 24.84 14.25 -19.47
N ARG A 6 26.00 13.79 -19.00
CA ARG A 6 27.14 14.71 -18.79
C ARG A 6 27.52 15.34 -20.14
N PRO A 7 27.86 16.64 -20.17
CA PRO A 7 28.37 17.26 -21.38
C PRO A 7 29.66 16.56 -21.85
N LEU A 8 29.86 16.49 -23.17
CA LEU A 8 31.06 15.92 -23.79
C LEU A 8 32.31 16.71 -23.33
N PRO A 9 33.44 16.05 -23.06
CA PRO A 9 34.65 16.68 -22.54
C PRO A 9 35.29 17.62 -23.58
N ARG A 10 36.05 18.61 -23.11
CA ARG A 10 36.78 19.57 -23.98
C ARG A 10 37.70 18.89 -25.00
N SER A 11 38.32 17.77 -24.64
CA SER A 11 39.16 16.98 -25.56
C SER A 11 38.42 16.40 -26.76
N PHE A 12 37.13 16.08 -26.61
CA PHE A 12 36.31 15.66 -27.77
C PHE A 12 36.15 16.83 -28.76
N TRP A 13 35.85 18.03 -28.25
CA TRP A 13 35.70 19.23 -29.07
C TRP A 13 37.00 19.68 -29.73
N TYR A 14 38.17 19.45 -29.10
CA TYR A 14 39.46 19.66 -29.76
C TYR A 14 39.65 18.70 -30.95
N SER A 15 39.34 17.41 -30.79
CA SER A 15 39.39 16.47 -31.92
C SER A 15 38.42 16.85 -33.04
N VAL A 16 37.21 17.30 -32.72
CA VAL A 16 36.24 17.82 -33.71
C VAL A 16 36.80 19.05 -34.44
N GLY A 17 37.39 20.00 -33.70
CA GLY A 17 37.99 21.20 -34.30
C GLY A 17 39.15 20.88 -35.24
N ILE A 18 40.02 19.95 -34.85
CA ILE A 18 41.12 19.45 -35.70
C ILE A 18 40.56 18.77 -36.95
N ALA A 19 39.55 17.91 -36.81
CA ALA A 19 38.93 17.23 -37.94
C ALA A 19 38.31 18.21 -38.94
N VAL A 20 37.58 19.22 -38.47
CA VAL A 20 36.95 20.23 -39.33
C VAL A 20 38.01 21.07 -40.05
N LEU A 21 39.02 21.57 -39.31
CA LEU A 21 40.09 22.37 -39.86
C LEU A 21 40.87 21.60 -40.93
N PHE A 22 41.27 20.37 -40.62
CA PHE A 22 42.01 19.50 -41.55
C PHE A 22 41.20 19.25 -42.82
N ASN A 23 39.94 18.81 -42.71
CA ASN A 23 39.13 18.48 -43.87
C ASN A 23 38.78 19.73 -44.70
N SER A 24 38.64 20.90 -44.08
CA SER A 24 38.45 22.16 -44.82
C SER A 24 39.71 22.57 -45.61
N LEU A 25 40.89 22.41 -45.02
CA LEU A 25 42.16 22.66 -45.71
C LEU A 25 42.42 21.65 -46.83
N PHE A 26 42.14 20.37 -46.58
CA PHE A 26 42.30 19.32 -47.57
C PHE A 26 41.33 19.50 -48.75
N LEU A 27 40.06 19.83 -48.45
CA LEU A 27 39.08 20.18 -49.48
C LEU A 27 39.53 21.38 -50.32
N ALA A 28 40.08 22.43 -49.69
CA ALA A 28 40.61 23.58 -50.42
C ALA A 28 41.77 23.19 -51.35
N LEU A 29 42.68 22.32 -50.89
CA LEU A 29 43.78 21.79 -51.70
C LEU A 29 43.26 21.02 -52.94
N VAL A 30 42.27 20.15 -52.74
CA VAL A 30 41.65 19.35 -53.81
C VAL A 30 40.88 20.20 -54.83
N LEU A 31 40.26 21.30 -54.39
CA LEU A 31 39.53 22.22 -55.27
C LEU A 31 40.46 23.16 -56.06
N ILE A 32 41.52 23.67 -55.43
CA ILE A 32 42.46 24.61 -56.05
C ILE A 32 43.40 23.89 -57.02
N LYS A 33 43.69 22.60 -56.80
CA LYS A 33 44.64 21.79 -57.57
C LYS A 33 45.99 22.50 -57.81
N PRO A 34 46.69 22.91 -56.74
CA PRO A 34 47.91 23.71 -56.87
C PRO A 34 49.07 22.91 -57.50
N GLY A 35 49.88 23.59 -58.31
CA GLY A 35 51.11 23.03 -58.89
C GLY A 35 50.89 22.22 -60.18
N THR A 36 51.87 21.39 -60.54
CA THR A 36 51.76 20.47 -61.69
C THR A 36 50.88 19.26 -61.37
N LYS A 37 50.38 18.55 -62.38
CA LYS A 37 49.53 17.35 -62.19
C LYS A 37 50.17 16.33 -61.23
N HIS A 38 51.48 16.10 -61.34
CA HIS A 38 52.20 15.19 -60.46
C HIS A 38 52.35 15.73 -59.03
N GLN A 39 52.58 17.04 -58.86
CA GLN A 39 52.65 17.65 -57.53
C GLN A 39 51.30 17.58 -56.81
N PHE A 40 50.20 17.76 -57.57
CA PHE A 40 48.85 17.63 -57.05
C PHE A 40 48.55 16.20 -56.58
N VAL A 41 48.84 15.18 -57.40
CA VAL A 41 48.61 13.77 -57.04
C VAL A 41 49.37 13.39 -55.76
N VAL A 42 50.64 13.77 -55.64
CA VAL A 42 51.42 13.52 -54.43
C VAL A 42 50.85 14.27 -53.22
N ALA A 43 50.42 15.53 -53.40
CA ALA A 43 49.82 16.30 -52.31
C ALA A 43 48.46 15.74 -51.85
N ASP A 44 47.67 15.21 -52.78
CA ASP A 44 46.40 14.53 -52.52
C ASP A 44 46.63 13.24 -51.71
N ASP A 45 47.51 12.37 -52.21
CA ASP A 45 47.92 11.11 -51.55
C ASP A 45 48.46 11.34 -50.13
N MET A 46 49.34 12.33 -49.96
CA MET A 46 49.87 12.70 -48.64
C MET A 46 48.77 13.25 -47.72
N GLY A 47 47.79 13.97 -48.27
CA GLY A 47 46.63 14.44 -47.54
C GLY A 47 45.77 13.28 -47.03
N GLN A 48 45.50 12.29 -47.88
CA GLN A 48 44.77 11.09 -47.48
C GLN A 48 45.51 10.31 -46.37
N ALA A 49 46.83 10.09 -46.54
CA ALA A 49 47.69 9.46 -45.55
C ALA A 49 47.66 10.19 -44.20
N LEU A 50 47.81 11.52 -44.20
CA LEU A 50 47.74 12.33 -42.98
C LEU A 50 46.36 12.26 -42.32
N GLY A 51 45.29 12.17 -43.13
CA GLY A 51 43.93 11.98 -42.67
C GLY A 51 43.74 10.71 -41.85
N TRP A 52 44.20 9.56 -42.35
CA TRP A 52 44.14 8.29 -41.62
C TRP A 52 45.02 8.28 -40.37
N LEU A 53 46.19 8.92 -40.41
CA LEU A 53 47.05 9.06 -39.24
C LEU A 53 46.36 9.87 -38.12
N LEU A 54 45.73 10.99 -38.47
CA LEU A 54 44.95 11.80 -37.52
C LEU A 54 43.74 11.04 -36.96
N ALA A 55 43.02 10.31 -37.80
CA ALA A 55 41.91 9.45 -37.38
C ALA A 55 42.37 8.36 -36.39
N THR A 56 43.54 7.76 -36.62
CA THR A 56 44.17 6.80 -35.71
C THR A 56 44.48 7.43 -34.35
N LEU A 57 45.01 8.65 -34.33
CA LEU A 57 45.26 9.39 -33.09
C LEU A 57 43.98 9.68 -32.30
N PHE A 58 42.86 9.97 -32.97
CA PHE A 58 41.57 10.15 -32.30
C PHE A 58 41.09 8.90 -31.57
N CYS A 59 41.34 7.71 -32.11
CA CYS A 59 41.08 6.44 -31.43
C CYS A 59 41.92 6.27 -30.16
N PHE A 60 43.21 6.65 -30.19
CA PHE A 60 44.11 6.57 -29.04
C PHE A 60 43.72 7.53 -27.90
N VAL A 61 43.22 8.73 -28.21
CA VAL A 61 42.65 9.65 -27.21
C VAL A 61 41.46 9.01 -26.47
N GLY A 62 40.67 8.18 -27.17
CA GLY A 62 39.63 7.36 -26.56
C GLY A 62 40.20 6.31 -25.59
N PHE A 63 41.24 5.60 -26.02
CA PHE A 63 41.92 4.57 -25.22
C PHE A 63 42.58 5.12 -23.94
N GLU A 64 43.26 6.27 -24.00
CA GLU A 64 43.95 6.83 -22.84
C GLU A 64 42.99 7.20 -21.70
N LYS A 65 41.81 7.73 -22.04
CA LYS A 65 40.74 8.00 -21.06
C LYS A 65 40.25 6.74 -20.37
N LEU A 66 40.09 5.64 -21.11
CA LEU A 66 39.75 4.32 -20.54
C LEU A 66 40.80 3.84 -19.54
N ARG A 67 42.09 4.11 -19.81
CA ARG A 67 43.19 3.76 -18.91
C ARG A 67 43.23 4.65 -17.66
N GLN A 68 43.02 5.96 -17.80
CA GLN A 68 43.04 6.91 -16.68
C GLN A 68 41.88 6.67 -15.68
N GLY A 69 40.70 6.25 -16.15
CA GLY A 69 39.57 5.84 -15.30
C GLY A 69 39.82 4.60 -14.42
N ARG A 70 40.92 3.86 -14.67
CA ARG A 70 41.33 2.67 -13.91
C ARG A 70 42.09 3.03 -12.61
N HIS A 71 42.81 4.15 -12.61
CA HIS A 71 43.66 4.55 -11.48
C HIS A 71 42.89 5.13 -10.28
N THR A 72 41.59 5.40 -10.42
CA THR A 72 40.73 5.99 -9.38
C THR A 72 39.76 4.99 -8.73
N ARG A 73 39.96 3.67 -8.87
CA ARG A 73 39.03 2.63 -8.40
C ARG A 73 39.59 1.75 -7.28
N SER A 74 38.77 1.50 -6.24
CA SER A 74 38.93 0.37 -5.30
C SER A 74 38.31 -0.92 -5.86
N ASN A 75 38.82 -2.07 -5.40
CA ASN A 75 38.74 -3.41 -6.02
C ASN A 75 37.38 -4.16 -5.93
N THR A 76 36.24 -3.51 -5.68
CA THR A 76 35.04 -4.24 -5.20
C THR A 76 33.87 -4.42 -6.20
N ILE A 77 34.02 -4.11 -7.49
CA ILE A 77 32.92 -4.26 -8.47
C ILE A 77 33.37 -5.13 -9.65
N PRO A 78 32.56 -6.12 -10.12
CA PRO A 78 32.93 -6.99 -11.22
C PRO A 78 33.39 -6.19 -12.44
N SER A 79 34.61 -6.51 -12.88
CA SER A 79 35.24 -5.90 -14.04
C SER A 79 34.49 -6.32 -15.31
N ILE A 80 34.11 -5.31 -16.09
CA ILE A 80 33.58 -5.46 -17.45
C ILE A 80 34.51 -6.39 -18.26
N PRO A 81 33.98 -7.26 -19.16
CA PRO A 81 34.79 -8.17 -19.95
C PRO A 81 35.98 -7.45 -20.62
N MET A 82 37.18 -7.99 -20.39
CA MET A 82 38.47 -7.48 -20.87
C MET A 82 38.47 -7.20 -22.38
N ALA A 83 37.67 -7.95 -23.15
CA ALA A 83 37.51 -7.81 -24.59
C ALA A 83 37.02 -6.41 -25.03
N GLN A 84 36.14 -5.74 -24.27
CA GLN A 84 35.58 -4.43 -24.66
C GLN A 84 36.56 -3.26 -24.48
N GLN A 85 37.70 -3.48 -23.82
CA GLN A 85 38.77 -2.47 -23.68
C GLN A 85 39.59 -2.33 -24.97
N TRP A 86 39.55 -3.35 -25.82
CA TRP A 86 40.29 -3.39 -27.07
C TRP A 86 39.59 -2.64 -28.21
N VAL A 87 38.33 -2.22 -28.05
CA VAL A 87 37.55 -1.59 -29.13
C VAL A 87 38.27 -0.38 -29.75
N PRO A 88 38.73 0.64 -29.00
CA PRO A 88 39.43 1.77 -29.61
C PRO A 88 40.77 1.38 -30.25
N ILE A 89 41.46 0.37 -29.71
CA ILE A 89 42.73 -0.14 -30.27
C ILE A 89 42.46 -0.86 -31.59
N LEU A 90 41.42 -1.68 -31.67
CA LEU A 90 41.05 -2.40 -32.89
C LEU A 90 40.62 -1.42 -33.99
N LEU A 91 39.82 -0.41 -33.65
CA LEU A 91 39.48 0.66 -34.58
C LEU A 91 40.73 1.43 -35.03
N ALA A 92 41.66 1.75 -34.11
CA ALA A 92 42.92 2.40 -34.45
C ALA A 92 43.79 1.54 -35.39
N LEU A 93 43.91 0.24 -35.11
CA LEU A 93 44.71 -0.68 -35.90
C LEU A 93 44.16 -0.83 -37.33
N GLY A 94 42.83 -0.92 -37.47
CA GLY A 94 42.20 -0.92 -38.78
C GLY A 94 42.48 0.36 -39.58
N ILE A 95 42.29 1.53 -38.97
CA ILE A 95 42.58 2.82 -39.63
C ILE A 95 44.07 2.95 -39.97
N PHE A 96 44.96 2.44 -39.12
CA PHE A 96 46.39 2.47 -39.36
C PHE A 96 46.82 1.56 -40.53
N CYS A 97 46.11 0.44 -40.75
CA CYS A 97 46.31 -0.39 -41.94
C CYS A 97 46.01 0.37 -43.24
N GLN A 98 44.99 1.24 -43.27
CA GLN A 98 44.73 2.15 -44.41
C GLN A 98 45.91 3.08 -44.66
N PHE A 99 46.48 3.68 -43.61
CA PHE A 99 47.66 4.53 -43.72
C PHE A 99 48.86 3.79 -44.32
N ILE A 100 49.14 2.56 -43.87
CA ILE A 100 50.22 1.74 -44.44
C ILE A 100 49.95 1.44 -45.91
N GLY A 101 48.72 1.05 -46.26
CA GLY A 101 48.30 0.80 -47.63
C GLY A 101 48.57 2.00 -48.53
N GLN A 102 48.21 3.20 -48.09
CA GLN A 102 48.44 4.43 -48.85
C GLN A 102 49.92 4.75 -49.05
N VAL A 103 50.74 4.60 -48.02
CA VAL A 103 52.18 4.88 -48.15
C VAL A 103 52.80 3.96 -49.20
N ILE A 104 52.39 2.69 -49.23
CA ILE A 104 52.83 1.73 -50.24
C ILE A 104 52.28 2.11 -51.62
N TYR A 105 50.99 2.47 -51.71
CA TYR A 105 50.36 2.90 -52.96
C TYR A 105 51.08 4.09 -53.58
N THR A 106 51.29 5.16 -52.81
CA THR A 106 51.99 6.37 -53.25
C THR A 106 53.43 6.08 -53.66
N TYR A 107 54.11 5.16 -52.95
CA TYR A 107 55.45 4.72 -53.37
C TYR A 107 55.43 4.04 -54.74
N TYR A 108 54.44 3.18 -55.00
CA TYR A 108 54.29 2.46 -56.26
C TYR A 108 53.95 3.42 -57.41
N ASP A 109 53.00 4.34 -57.17
CA ASP A 109 52.58 5.36 -58.14
C ASP A 109 53.75 6.27 -58.54
N MET A 110 54.57 6.72 -57.57
CA MET A 110 55.75 7.54 -57.85
C MET A 110 56.85 6.82 -58.65
N HIS A 111 56.96 5.49 -58.53
CA HIS A 111 57.95 4.68 -59.26
C HIS A 111 57.40 4.14 -60.60
N GLY A 112 56.13 4.42 -60.92
CA GLY A 112 55.46 3.92 -62.12
C GLY A 112 55.21 2.42 -62.11
N TRP A 113 55.16 1.79 -60.93
CA TRP A 113 54.78 0.39 -60.78
C TRP A 113 53.26 0.26 -60.80
N PRO A 114 52.68 -0.85 -61.30
CA PRO A 114 51.24 -1.03 -61.31
C PRO A 114 50.72 -1.00 -59.85
N PRO A 115 49.86 -0.03 -59.50
CA PRO A 115 49.39 0.12 -58.13
C PRO A 115 48.33 -0.94 -57.75
N PHE A 116 47.77 -1.64 -58.74
CA PHE A 116 46.80 -2.71 -58.57
C PHE A 116 47.09 -3.88 -59.55
N PRO A 117 47.06 -5.14 -59.09
CA PRO A 117 47.09 -5.57 -57.70
C PRO A 117 48.50 -5.38 -57.09
N SER A 118 48.59 -4.93 -55.84
CA SER A 118 49.87 -4.65 -55.16
C SER A 118 49.85 -4.95 -53.65
N TRP A 119 51.00 -4.76 -52.98
CA TRP A 119 51.08 -4.86 -51.51
C TRP A 119 50.29 -3.76 -50.79
N ALA A 120 49.89 -2.68 -51.47
CA ALA A 120 48.99 -1.68 -50.91
C ALA A 120 47.62 -2.29 -50.57
N ASP A 121 47.12 -3.20 -51.42
CA ASP A 121 45.85 -3.90 -51.23
C ASP A 121 45.84 -4.72 -49.94
N ALA A 122 46.98 -5.32 -49.56
CA ALA A 122 47.09 -6.05 -48.30
C ALA A 122 46.87 -5.12 -47.08
N GLY A 123 47.34 -3.87 -47.17
CA GLY A 123 47.09 -2.84 -46.16
C GLY A 123 45.62 -2.44 -46.10
N TYR A 124 45.02 -2.12 -47.25
CA TYR A 124 43.62 -1.73 -47.34
C TYR A 124 42.67 -2.83 -46.85
N LEU A 125 42.85 -4.06 -47.31
CA LEU A 125 42.01 -5.21 -46.94
C LEU A 125 42.17 -5.62 -45.46
N SER A 126 43.32 -5.36 -44.85
CA SER A 126 43.53 -5.63 -43.41
C SER A 126 42.67 -4.75 -42.50
N THR A 127 42.12 -3.65 -43.01
CA THR A 127 41.25 -2.74 -42.25
C THR A 127 39.96 -3.42 -41.79
N PHE A 128 39.34 -4.20 -42.67
CA PHE A 128 38.02 -4.80 -42.45
C PHE A 128 37.95 -5.74 -41.23
N PRO A 129 38.84 -6.72 -41.04
CA PRO A 129 38.77 -7.61 -39.88
C PRO A 129 38.92 -6.86 -38.54
N PHE A 130 39.78 -5.85 -38.46
CA PHE A 130 39.94 -5.05 -37.25
C PHE A 130 38.74 -4.16 -36.96
N LEU A 131 38.20 -3.50 -37.99
CA LEU A 131 37.00 -2.66 -37.88
C LEU A 131 35.79 -3.49 -37.44
N LEU A 132 35.61 -4.67 -38.03
CA LEU A 132 34.56 -5.63 -37.74
C LEU A 132 34.64 -6.15 -36.30
N LEU A 133 35.84 -6.54 -35.86
CA LEU A 133 36.05 -7.00 -34.49
C LEU A 133 35.80 -5.86 -33.48
N GLY A 134 36.19 -4.63 -33.81
CA GLY A 134 35.90 -3.44 -33.01
C GLY A 134 34.40 -3.18 -32.83
N ILE A 135 33.62 -3.30 -33.91
CA ILE A 135 32.16 -3.12 -33.89
C ILE A 135 31.48 -4.25 -33.09
N LEU A 136 31.89 -5.50 -33.28
CA LEU A 136 31.33 -6.65 -32.56
C LEU A 136 31.56 -6.56 -31.05
N LEU A 137 32.73 -6.07 -30.64
CA LEU A 137 33.13 -5.93 -29.24
C LEU A 137 32.56 -4.69 -28.55
N LEU A 138 31.71 -3.88 -29.22
CA LEU A 138 31.01 -2.79 -28.55
C LEU A 138 30.25 -3.30 -27.30
N PRO A 139 30.02 -2.46 -26.28
CA PRO A 139 29.27 -2.84 -25.09
C PRO A 139 27.80 -3.13 -25.41
N SER A 140 27.35 -4.38 -25.28
CA SER A 140 25.96 -4.77 -25.56
C SER A 140 25.21 -4.92 -24.24
N ARG A 141 23.97 -4.44 -24.17
CA ARG A 141 23.05 -4.92 -23.13
C ARG A 141 22.77 -6.41 -23.37
N PRO A 142 22.61 -7.24 -22.32
CA PRO A 142 22.15 -8.60 -22.50
C PRO A 142 20.76 -8.54 -23.15
N LEU A 143 20.67 -8.96 -24.41
CA LEU A 143 19.39 -9.11 -25.10
C LEU A 143 18.83 -10.48 -24.74
N SER A 144 17.50 -10.57 -24.62
CA SER A 144 16.83 -11.87 -24.59
C SER A 144 17.25 -12.70 -25.82
N GLY A 145 17.37 -14.02 -25.65
CA GLY A 145 17.71 -14.94 -26.73
C GLY A 145 16.79 -14.78 -27.94
N ALA A 146 15.49 -14.52 -27.70
CA ALA A 146 14.49 -14.27 -28.73
C ALA A 146 14.76 -12.97 -29.53
N THR A 147 15.05 -11.88 -28.82
CA THR A 147 15.40 -10.59 -29.43
C THR A 147 16.68 -10.70 -30.25
N ARG A 148 17.68 -11.45 -29.76
CA ARG A 148 18.92 -11.72 -30.49
C ARG A 148 18.67 -12.53 -31.76
N SER A 149 17.88 -13.60 -31.71
CA SER A 149 17.55 -14.39 -32.90
C SER A 149 16.76 -13.59 -33.93
N ARG A 150 15.84 -12.72 -33.49
CA ARG A 150 15.10 -11.82 -34.37
C ARG A 150 16.02 -10.85 -35.11
N LEU A 151 16.90 -10.16 -34.38
CA LEU A 151 17.82 -9.19 -34.98
C LEU A 151 18.78 -9.84 -35.98
N LEU A 152 19.22 -11.07 -35.71
CA LEU A 152 20.02 -11.85 -36.65
C LEU A 152 19.23 -12.17 -37.92
N LEU A 153 17.99 -12.67 -37.79
CA LEU A 153 17.12 -12.96 -38.93
C LEU A 153 16.82 -11.70 -39.76
N ASP A 154 16.46 -10.60 -39.12
CA ASP A 154 16.20 -9.31 -39.77
C ASP A 154 17.44 -8.83 -40.55
N GLY A 155 18.63 -8.97 -39.96
CA GLY A 155 19.91 -8.68 -40.64
C GLY A 155 20.18 -9.59 -41.84
N PHE A 156 19.93 -10.90 -41.72
CA PHE A 156 20.11 -11.84 -42.83
C PHE A 156 19.14 -11.58 -44.00
N ILE A 157 17.90 -11.19 -43.72
CA ILE A 157 16.91 -10.83 -44.75
C ILE A 157 17.42 -9.64 -45.58
N ILE A 158 17.86 -8.57 -44.91
CA ILE A 158 18.34 -7.38 -45.61
C ILE A 158 19.63 -7.71 -46.38
N MET A 159 20.56 -8.44 -45.76
CA MET A 159 21.82 -8.84 -46.41
C MET A 159 21.58 -9.68 -47.66
N THR A 160 20.66 -10.65 -47.59
CA THR A 160 20.30 -11.47 -48.75
C THR A 160 19.76 -10.59 -49.87
N ALA A 161 18.91 -9.61 -49.56
CA ALA A 161 18.39 -8.69 -50.57
C ALA A 161 19.49 -7.81 -51.20
N VAL A 162 20.39 -7.24 -50.40
CA VAL A 162 21.49 -6.40 -50.88
C VAL A 162 22.50 -7.23 -51.70
N VAL A 163 22.87 -8.43 -51.24
CA VAL A 163 23.75 -9.35 -51.99
C VAL A 163 23.12 -9.77 -53.30
N THR A 164 21.81 -10.04 -53.33
CA THR A 164 21.09 -10.40 -54.57
C THR A 164 21.16 -9.25 -55.59
N PHE A 165 21.00 -8.01 -55.13
CA PHE A 165 21.08 -6.84 -55.99
C PHE A 165 22.53 -6.58 -56.45
N SER A 166 23.49 -6.67 -55.53
CA SER A 166 24.92 -6.52 -55.81
C SER A 166 25.43 -7.61 -56.75
N TRP A 167 24.98 -8.86 -56.61
CA TRP A 167 25.29 -9.96 -57.54
C TRP A 167 24.95 -9.61 -58.97
N TYR A 168 23.77 -9.03 -59.21
CA TYR A 168 23.32 -8.74 -60.57
C TYR A 168 24.05 -7.55 -61.20
N PHE A 169 24.32 -6.48 -60.42
CA PHE A 169 24.85 -5.22 -60.96
C PHE A 169 26.35 -5.02 -60.79
N ILE A 170 26.96 -5.61 -59.76
CA ILE A 170 28.34 -5.35 -59.36
C ILE A 170 29.11 -6.67 -59.29
N LEU A 171 28.88 -7.50 -58.28
CA LEU A 171 29.70 -8.67 -57.96
C LEU A 171 29.75 -9.69 -59.10
N GLY A 172 28.62 -9.99 -59.73
CA GLY A 172 28.56 -10.94 -60.86
C GLY A 172 29.26 -10.39 -62.11
N PRO A 173 28.96 -9.18 -62.60
CA PRO A 173 29.70 -8.57 -63.70
C PRO A 173 31.21 -8.44 -63.46
N THR A 174 31.64 -8.10 -62.24
CA THR A 174 33.07 -8.00 -61.88
C THR A 174 33.76 -9.37 -61.93
N MET A 175 33.11 -10.44 -61.45
CA MET A 175 33.64 -11.81 -61.57
C MET A 175 33.70 -12.30 -63.02
N LEU A 176 32.78 -11.83 -63.88
CA LEU A 176 32.72 -12.22 -65.29
C LEU A 176 33.62 -11.39 -66.20
N GLN A 177 34.21 -10.29 -65.71
CA GLN A 177 35.02 -9.35 -66.51
C GLN A 177 36.38 -9.90 -66.96
N GLY A 178 36.83 -11.04 -66.41
CA GLY A 178 38.06 -11.73 -66.85
C GLY A 178 39.32 -10.90 -66.62
N TYR A 179 39.87 -10.97 -65.41
CA TYR A 179 41.13 -10.29 -65.08
C TYR A 179 42.34 -11.01 -65.72
N GLU A 180 43.42 -10.26 -66.01
CA GLU A 180 44.65 -10.80 -66.61
C GLU A 180 45.38 -11.84 -65.73
N SER A 181 45.13 -11.84 -64.43
CA SER A 181 45.71 -12.77 -63.45
C SER A 181 44.66 -13.20 -62.43
N SER A 182 44.70 -14.48 -62.03
CA SER A 182 43.86 -15.03 -60.96
C SER A 182 44.04 -14.31 -59.62
N PHE A 183 45.20 -13.68 -59.39
CA PHE A 183 45.43 -12.87 -58.19
C PHE A 183 44.68 -11.53 -58.26
N ALA A 184 44.69 -10.87 -59.41
CA ALA A 184 43.94 -9.62 -59.62
C ALA A 184 42.42 -9.84 -59.50
N GLU A 185 41.93 -10.99 -59.96
CA GLU A 185 40.52 -11.40 -59.82
C GLU A 185 40.10 -11.56 -58.35
N VAL A 186 40.91 -12.24 -57.55
CA VAL A 186 40.63 -12.43 -56.12
C VAL A 186 40.67 -11.09 -55.39
N VAL A 187 41.70 -10.27 -55.61
CA VAL A 187 41.82 -8.97 -54.94
C VAL A 187 40.69 -8.03 -55.37
N GLY A 188 40.40 -7.94 -56.67
CA GLY A 188 39.34 -7.08 -57.21
C GLY A 188 37.93 -7.44 -56.74
N SER A 189 37.63 -8.74 -56.61
CA SER A 189 36.33 -9.20 -56.09
C SER A 189 36.18 -9.07 -54.57
N THR A 190 37.30 -8.96 -53.84
CA THR A 190 37.30 -8.85 -52.38
C THR A 190 36.79 -7.49 -51.89
N TYR A 191 36.99 -6.40 -52.65
CA TYR A 191 36.51 -5.06 -52.29
C TYR A 191 34.97 -4.96 -52.23
N PRO A 192 34.21 -5.28 -53.31
CA PRO A 192 32.74 -5.26 -53.24
C PRO A 192 32.17 -6.23 -52.20
N PHE A 193 32.85 -7.35 -51.96
CA PHE A 193 32.46 -8.28 -50.91
C PHE A 193 32.54 -7.63 -49.51
N PHE A 194 33.65 -6.95 -49.20
CA PHE A 194 33.79 -6.28 -47.91
C PHE A 194 32.86 -5.07 -47.74
N ASP A 195 32.48 -4.37 -48.82
CA ASP A 195 31.45 -3.32 -48.76
C ASP A 195 30.10 -3.88 -48.32
N LEU A 196 29.72 -5.05 -48.84
CA LEU A 196 28.51 -5.75 -48.39
C LEU A 196 28.60 -6.15 -46.91
N VAL A 197 29.78 -6.59 -46.47
CA VAL A 197 30.03 -6.89 -45.05
C VAL A 197 29.88 -5.61 -44.21
N LEU A 198 30.44 -4.47 -44.62
CA LEU A 198 30.28 -3.20 -43.91
C LEU A 198 28.82 -2.77 -43.81
N ILE A 199 28.05 -2.87 -44.89
CA ILE A 199 26.60 -2.58 -44.90
C ILE A 199 25.87 -3.47 -43.89
N TYR A 200 26.20 -4.76 -43.80
CA TYR A 200 25.63 -5.65 -42.79
C TYR A 200 25.93 -5.19 -41.36
N PHE A 201 27.16 -4.78 -41.07
CA PHE A 201 27.52 -4.26 -39.74
C PHE A 201 26.87 -2.91 -39.43
N MET A 202 26.67 -2.05 -40.42
CA MET A 202 25.90 -0.82 -40.27
C MET A 202 24.45 -1.13 -39.89
N LEU A 203 23.82 -2.12 -40.51
CA LEU A 203 22.48 -2.55 -40.14
C LEU A 203 22.44 -3.09 -38.71
N LEU A 204 23.40 -3.93 -38.31
CA LEU A 204 23.51 -4.42 -36.93
C LEU A 204 23.67 -3.26 -35.92
N LEU A 205 24.50 -2.27 -36.24
CA LEU A 205 24.69 -1.08 -35.41
C LEU A 205 23.42 -0.24 -35.31
N TRP A 206 22.69 -0.09 -36.42
CA TRP A 206 21.43 0.65 -36.47
C TRP A 206 20.38 0.02 -35.55
N PHE A 207 20.22 -1.31 -35.61
CA PHE A 207 19.31 -2.04 -34.73
C PHE A 207 19.71 -1.98 -33.25
N ARG A 208 20.98 -1.71 -32.97
CA ARG A 208 21.56 -1.56 -31.63
C ARG A 208 21.41 -0.14 -31.04
N SER A 209 20.91 0.83 -31.81
CA SER A 209 20.83 2.26 -31.44
C SER A 209 19.88 2.61 -30.28
N SER A 210 19.20 1.63 -29.70
CA SER A 210 18.23 1.82 -28.62
C SER A 210 18.86 2.23 -27.28
N ASP A 211 20.17 2.02 -27.06
CA ASP A 211 20.82 2.41 -25.80
C ASP A 211 21.11 3.92 -25.76
N PRO A 212 20.46 4.72 -24.89
CA PRO A 212 20.66 6.16 -24.82
C PRO A 212 22.10 6.58 -24.51
N LEU A 213 22.91 5.71 -23.88
CA LEU A 213 24.30 6.02 -23.56
C LEU A 213 25.22 5.84 -24.77
N LEU A 214 24.96 4.83 -25.61
CA LEU A 214 25.77 4.52 -26.79
C LEU A 214 25.28 5.19 -28.09
N GLN A 215 24.09 5.81 -28.08
CA GLN A 215 23.56 6.56 -29.21
C GLN A 215 24.55 7.50 -29.93
N PRO A 216 25.32 8.38 -29.25
CA PRO A 216 26.26 9.26 -29.96
C PRO A 216 27.37 8.48 -30.66
N THR A 217 27.88 7.41 -30.06
CA THR A 217 28.85 6.50 -30.69
C THR A 217 28.26 5.87 -31.94
N VAL A 218 27.08 5.24 -31.81
CA VAL A 218 26.45 4.50 -32.90
C VAL A 218 26.16 5.43 -34.09
N ARG A 219 25.69 6.66 -33.83
CA ARG A 219 25.44 7.66 -34.89
C ARG A 219 26.72 8.06 -35.62
N LEU A 220 27.82 8.29 -34.90
CA LEU A 220 29.10 8.66 -35.51
C LEU A 220 29.71 7.49 -36.31
N LEU A 221 29.62 6.26 -35.80
CA LEU A 221 30.04 5.06 -36.54
C LEU A 221 29.21 4.88 -37.81
N LEU A 222 27.88 4.98 -37.71
CA LEU A 222 26.99 4.85 -38.86
C LEU A 222 27.27 5.93 -39.90
N LEU A 223 27.42 7.19 -39.48
CA LEU A 223 27.74 8.29 -40.39
C LEU A 223 29.10 8.08 -41.07
N GLY A 224 30.13 7.72 -40.30
CA GLY A 224 31.47 7.47 -40.83
C GLY A 224 31.52 6.30 -41.82
N LEU A 225 30.94 5.16 -41.45
CA LEU A 225 30.85 3.98 -42.33
C LEU A 225 30.03 4.26 -43.59
N THR A 226 28.95 5.05 -43.49
CA THR A 226 28.14 5.45 -44.65
C THR A 226 28.99 6.25 -45.64
N ILE A 227 29.78 7.21 -45.15
CA ILE A 227 30.66 8.02 -46.01
C ILE A 227 31.70 7.11 -46.68
N VAL A 228 32.35 6.21 -45.93
CA VAL A 228 33.32 5.25 -46.49
C VAL A 228 32.71 4.42 -47.63
N VAL A 229 31.57 3.76 -47.38
CA VAL A 229 30.89 2.92 -48.38
C VAL A 229 30.46 3.73 -49.62
N ILE A 230 29.96 4.96 -49.44
CA ILE A 230 29.60 5.83 -50.56
C ILE A 230 30.84 6.22 -51.37
N THR A 231 31.94 6.57 -50.70
CA THR A 231 33.19 6.94 -51.37
C THR A 231 33.80 5.76 -52.12
N ASP A 232 33.83 4.57 -51.52
CA ASP A 232 34.27 3.33 -52.17
C ASP A 232 33.41 3.00 -53.40
N SER A 233 32.09 3.17 -53.28
CA SER A 233 31.16 2.96 -54.41
C SER A 233 31.38 3.95 -55.55
N ILE A 234 31.64 5.23 -55.25
CA ILE A 234 31.97 6.25 -56.24
C ILE A 234 33.30 5.92 -56.92
N TYR A 235 34.33 5.56 -56.14
CA TYR A 235 35.63 5.17 -56.67
C TYR A 235 35.53 3.96 -57.60
N ALA A 236 34.82 2.91 -57.17
CA ALA A 236 34.60 1.71 -57.98
C ALA A 236 33.89 2.04 -59.30
N TYR A 237 32.83 2.85 -59.26
CA TYR A 237 32.11 3.27 -60.46
C TYR A 237 32.98 4.09 -61.44
N LEU A 238 33.71 5.09 -60.92
CA LEU A 238 34.57 5.95 -61.74
C LEU A 238 35.74 5.15 -62.36
N THR A 239 36.27 4.18 -61.61
CA THR A 239 37.35 3.29 -62.07
C THR A 239 36.85 2.32 -63.14
N LEU A 240 35.68 1.71 -62.96
CA LEU A 240 35.06 0.83 -63.97
C LEU A 240 34.80 1.55 -65.30
N GLN A 241 34.49 2.84 -65.26
CA GLN A 241 34.26 3.67 -66.44
C GLN A 241 35.55 4.26 -67.03
N ASN A 242 36.72 4.00 -66.44
CA ASN A 242 38.03 4.57 -66.82
C ASN A 242 38.06 6.12 -66.82
N ILE A 243 37.24 6.76 -65.98
CA ILE A 243 37.15 8.22 -65.85
C ILE A 243 37.67 8.74 -64.49
N TYR A 244 38.19 7.84 -63.66
CA TYR A 244 38.72 8.22 -62.36
C TYR A 244 39.91 9.19 -62.49
N ALA A 245 39.89 10.24 -61.68
CA ALA A 245 40.97 11.20 -61.52
C ALA A 245 40.90 11.80 -60.11
N ASN A 246 42.07 12.03 -59.50
CA ASN A 246 42.15 12.63 -58.16
C ASN A 246 41.33 13.93 -58.08
N GLY A 247 40.54 14.06 -57.04
CA GLY A 247 39.47 15.05 -56.98
C GLY A 247 38.61 14.96 -55.71
N LEU A 248 37.41 15.54 -55.79
CA LEU A 248 36.57 15.80 -54.62
C LEU A 248 36.23 14.54 -53.82
N GLN A 249 36.12 13.37 -54.47
CA GLN A 249 35.81 12.11 -53.82
C GLN A 249 36.87 11.68 -52.80
N ASP A 250 38.13 12.09 -52.97
CA ASP A 250 39.26 11.64 -52.16
C ASP A 250 39.22 12.23 -50.73
N VAL A 251 38.46 13.30 -50.52
CA VAL A 251 38.16 13.88 -49.19
C VAL A 251 37.23 12.98 -48.37
N GLY A 252 36.46 12.10 -49.02
CA GLY A 252 35.49 11.23 -48.37
C GLY A 252 36.10 10.26 -47.38
N TRP A 253 37.22 9.61 -47.72
CA TRP A 253 37.86 8.62 -46.84
C TRP A 253 38.37 9.24 -45.53
N PRO A 254 39.17 10.32 -45.52
CA PRO A 254 39.58 10.98 -44.28
C PRO A 254 38.40 11.39 -43.39
N VAL A 255 37.33 11.96 -43.98
CA VAL A 255 36.13 12.36 -43.23
C VAL A 255 35.47 11.15 -42.56
N GLY A 256 35.26 10.07 -43.31
CA GLY A 256 34.61 8.85 -42.82
C GLY A 256 35.39 8.22 -41.65
N TYR A 257 36.70 8.04 -41.81
CA TYR A 257 37.54 7.44 -40.78
C TYR A 257 37.77 8.34 -39.56
N MET A 258 37.82 9.67 -39.72
CA MET A 258 37.86 10.60 -38.58
C MET A 258 36.59 10.54 -37.74
N LEU A 259 35.41 10.36 -38.36
CA LEU A 259 34.15 10.16 -37.64
C LEU A 259 34.16 8.84 -36.85
N ILE A 260 34.72 7.78 -37.41
CA ILE A 260 34.94 6.51 -36.70
C ILE A 260 35.88 6.72 -35.50
N GLY A 261 36.95 7.49 -35.66
CA GLY A 261 37.87 7.86 -34.58
C GLY A 261 37.23 8.70 -33.47
N LEU A 262 36.35 9.65 -33.83
CA LEU A 262 35.55 10.40 -32.86
C LEU A 262 34.54 9.50 -32.12
N ALA A 263 33.98 8.51 -32.81
CA ALA A 263 33.09 7.54 -32.18
C ALA A 263 33.81 6.72 -31.10
N ALA A 264 35.08 6.37 -31.30
CA ALA A 264 35.91 5.68 -30.31
C ALA A 264 36.04 6.46 -28.99
N GLN A 265 36.09 7.80 -29.05
CA GLN A 265 36.09 8.65 -27.85
C GLN A 265 34.75 8.65 -27.13
N CYS A 266 33.63 8.64 -27.87
CA CYS A 266 32.28 8.56 -27.31
C CYS A 266 32.03 7.24 -26.57
N ILE A 267 32.57 6.11 -27.06
CA ILE A 267 32.48 4.78 -26.38
C ILE A 267 33.05 4.87 -24.97
N SER A 268 34.21 5.48 -24.85
CA SER A 268 34.95 5.62 -23.60
C SER A 268 34.14 6.42 -22.58
N LEU A 269 33.43 7.45 -23.03
CA LEU A 269 32.58 8.31 -22.21
C LEU A 269 31.24 7.68 -21.80
N ALA A 270 30.59 6.96 -22.72
CA ALA A 270 29.35 6.24 -22.46
C ALA A 270 29.55 5.18 -21.35
N ARG A 271 30.71 4.51 -21.38
CA ARG A 271 31.09 3.49 -20.39
C ARG A 271 31.29 4.07 -18.99
N ASP A 272 31.92 5.23 -18.87
CA ASP A 272 32.09 5.92 -17.58
C ASP A 272 30.74 6.29 -16.96
N GLN A 273 29.77 6.71 -17.77
CA GLN A 273 28.42 7.02 -17.30
C GLN A 273 27.66 5.77 -16.82
N GLN A 274 27.74 4.66 -17.56
CA GLN A 274 27.13 3.38 -17.17
C GLN A 274 27.71 2.83 -15.86
N ASN A 275 29.02 3.00 -15.64
CA ASN A 275 29.72 2.66 -14.41
C ASN A 275 29.29 3.50 -13.19
N ILE A 276 28.78 4.73 -13.39
CA ILE A 276 28.29 5.59 -12.32
C ILE A 276 26.85 5.22 -11.96
N LEU A 277 26.01 4.94 -12.96
CA LEU A 277 24.62 4.55 -12.77
C LEU A 277 24.47 3.20 -12.05
N SER A 278 25.40 2.27 -12.26
CA SER A 278 25.45 0.99 -11.54
C SER A 278 25.92 1.09 -10.08
N ARG A 279 26.41 2.27 -9.63
CA ARG A 279 26.86 2.52 -8.25
C ARG A 279 25.77 3.09 -7.34
N THR A 280 24.64 3.57 -7.88
CA THR A 280 23.51 4.03 -7.07
C THR A 280 22.67 2.82 -6.66
N VAL A 281 22.65 2.52 -5.35
CA VAL A 281 21.99 1.39 -4.67
C VAL A 281 20.54 1.17 -5.16
N PRO A 282 20.08 -0.09 -5.37
CA PRO A 282 18.66 -0.35 -5.57
C PRO A 282 17.91 -0.14 -4.24
N VAL A 283 16.87 0.69 -4.27
CA VAL A 283 15.95 0.84 -3.13
C VAL A 283 15.30 -0.52 -2.88
N GLU A 284 15.55 -1.10 -1.71
CA GLU A 284 14.88 -2.32 -1.26
C GLU A 284 13.36 -2.09 -1.24
N GLY A 285 12.62 -2.91 -2.00
CA GLY A 285 11.15 -2.91 -1.99
C GLY A 285 10.48 -2.90 -3.36
N GLU A 286 11.18 -2.62 -4.46
CA GLU A 286 10.61 -2.83 -5.78
C GLU A 286 10.88 -4.27 -6.24
N PRO A 287 9.83 -5.09 -6.50
CA PRO A 287 10.03 -6.41 -7.06
C PRO A 287 10.76 -6.28 -8.39
N ALA A 288 11.55 -7.30 -8.73
CA ALA A 288 12.32 -7.49 -9.96
C ALA A 288 11.48 -7.36 -11.25
N SER A 289 10.95 -6.17 -11.47
CA SER A 289 10.16 -5.70 -12.60
C SER A 289 11.03 -4.89 -13.56
N GLN A 290 12.31 -4.69 -13.21
CA GLN A 290 13.34 -4.14 -14.09
C GLN A 290 13.74 -5.08 -15.23
N ASP A 291 13.28 -6.33 -15.28
CA ASP A 291 13.47 -7.16 -16.46
C ASP A 291 12.29 -7.05 -17.46
N ALA A 292 11.11 -6.63 -17.01
CA ALA A 292 9.90 -6.59 -17.84
C ALA A 292 9.63 -5.23 -18.52
N ALA A 293 10.22 -4.14 -18.02
CA ALA A 293 9.96 -2.78 -18.54
C ALA A 293 10.85 -2.37 -19.74
N PHE A 294 11.80 -3.20 -20.18
CA PHE A 294 12.85 -2.77 -21.13
C PHE A 294 12.65 -3.16 -22.59
N ASP A 295 11.55 -3.86 -22.92
CA ASP A 295 11.16 -4.16 -24.30
C ASP A 295 9.88 -3.39 -24.67
N ALA A 296 10.00 -2.07 -24.86
CA ALA A 296 8.95 -1.23 -25.48
C ALA A 296 9.47 -0.58 -26.77
N PRO A 297 8.60 -0.38 -27.77
CA PRO A 297 8.43 -1.24 -28.93
C PRO A 297 9.43 -0.90 -30.04
N LEU A 298 10.05 -1.93 -30.64
CA LEU A 298 10.77 -1.87 -31.92
C LEU A 298 9.85 -1.56 -33.13
N GLY A 299 8.74 -0.86 -32.94
CA GLY A 299 7.68 -0.65 -33.93
C GLY A 299 8.15 0.06 -35.21
N LYS A 300 9.16 0.95 -35.11
CA LYS A 300 9.72 1.62 -36.29
C LYS A 300 10.74 0.76 -37.07
N HIS A 301 11.35 -0.22 -36.43
CA HIS A 301 12.41 -1.05 -37.02
C HIS A 301 11.91 -2.40 -37.54
N SER A 302 10.71 -2.83 -37.11
CA SER A 302 10.12 -4.12 -37.51
C SER A 302 9.79 -4.21 -39.01
N PHE A 303 9.60 -3.08 -39.69
CA PHE A 303 9.25 -3.06 -41.12
C PHE A 303 10.47 -3.01 -42.06
N LEU A 304 11.68 -2.72 -41.53
CA LEU A 304 12.87 -2.49 -42.35
C LEU A 304 13.31 -3.72 -43.16
N PRO A 305 13.27 -4.96 -42.63
CA PRO A 305 13.55 -6.16 -43.43
C PRO A 305 12.62 -6.33 -44.63
N TYR A 306 11.43 -5.73 -44.58
CA TYR A 306 10.45 -5.78 -45.66
C TYR A 306 10.66 -4.72 -46.74
N ALA A 307 11.46 -3.68 -46.49
CA ALA A 307 11.64 -2.56 -47.40
C ALA A 307 12.34 -2.96 -48.72
N PHE A 308 13.26 -3.94 -48.66
CA PHE A 308 14.04 -4.38 -49.83
C PHE A 308 13.39 -5.53 -50.62
N ILE A 309 12.33 -6.15 -50.08
CA ILE A 309 11.64 -7.26 -50.74
C ILE A 309 11.04 -6.84 -52.09
N PRO A 310 10.30 -5.72 -52.20
CA PRO A 310 9.76 -5.29 -53.49
C PRO A 310 10.85 -5.10 -54.55
N ALA A 311 12.03 -4.61 -54.16
CA ALA A 311 13.15 -4.42 -55.08
C ALA A 311 13.66 -5.76 -55.65
N VAL A 312 13.80 -6.80 -54.81
CA VAL A 312 14.21 -8.14 -55.26
C VAL A 312 13.13 -8.79 -56.13
N ILE A 313 11.85 -8.60 -55.81
CA ILE A 313 10.72 -9.09 -56.63
C ILE A 313 10.76 -8.43 -58.01
N VAL A 314 10.91 -7.11 -58.07
CA VAL A 314 11.00 -6.36 -59.34
C VAL A 314 12.21 -6.81 -60.14
N LEU A 315 13.38 -7.01 -59.51
CA LEU A 315 14.59 -7.51 -60.17
C LEU A 315 14.39 -8.92 -60.73
N SER A 316 13.73 -9.80 -59.97
CA SER A 316 13.40 -11.17 -60.40
C SER A 316 12.43 -11.18 -61.59
N ALA A 317 11.44 -10.29 -61.59
CA ALA A 317 10.52 -10.12 -62.72
C ALA A 317 11.20 -9.51 -63.95
N TYR A 318 12.10 -8.55 -63.73
CA TYR A 318 12.89 -7.93 -64.79
C TYR A 318 13.78 -8.95 -65.50
N THR A 319 14.57 -9.71 -64.72
CA THR A 319 15.48 -10.75 -65.26
C THR A 319 14.73 -11.88 -65.96
N TRP A 320 13.54 -12.24 -65.47
CA TRP A 320 12.66 -13.18 -66.15
C TRP A 320 12.20 -12.68 -67.53
N ARG A 321 11.91 -11.38 -67.65
CA ARG A 321 11.42 -10.78 -68.90
C ARG A 321 12.54 -10.51 -69.92
N THR A 322 13.74 -10.13 -69.47
CA THR A 322 14.83 -9.71 -70.36
C THR A 322 15.76 -10.85 -70.78
N GLY A 323 15.72 -12.02 -70.11
CA GLY A 323 16.48 -13.19 -70.53
C GLY A 323 18.00 -12.99 -70.52
N GLY A 324 18.53 -12.33 -69.48
CA GLY A 324 19.96 -12.01 -69.35
C GLY A 324 20.90 -13.21 -69.13
N ASN A 325 22.20 -12.93 -68.92
CA ASN A 325 23.24 -13.95 -68.68
C ASN A 325 22.82 -15.00 -67.64
N GLY A 326 22.85 -16.28 -68.02
CA GLY A 326 22.30 -17.38 -67.21
C GLY A 326 22.83 -17.44 -65.78
N VAL A 327 24.12 -17.15 -65.57
CA VAL A 327 24.76 -17.16 -64.24
C VAL A 327 24.27 -16.01 -63.35
N LEU A 328 24.07 -14.81 -63.91
CA LEU A 328 23.54 -13.65 -63.17
C LEU A 328 22.09 -13.89 -62.77
N VAL A 329 21.28 -14.40 -63.70
CA VAL A 329 19.85 -14.70 -63.50
C VAL A 329 19.66 -15.81 -62.45
N GLN A 330 20.46 -16.88 -62.51
CA GLN A 330 20.42 -17.96 -61.51
C GLN A 330 20.72 -17.44 -60.09
N GLY A 331 21.69 -16.54 -59.94
CA GLY A 331 21.99 -15.94 -58.63
C GLY A 331 20.85 -15.06 -58.10
N VAL A 332 20.13 -14.34 -58.96
CA VAL A 332 18.94 -13.57 -58.56
C VAL A 332 17.83 -14.50 -58.04
N TYR A 333 17.55 -15.61 -58.73
CA TYR A 333 16.54 -16.57 -58.28
C TYR A 333 16.94 -17.29 -56.99
N LEU A 334 18.20 -17.69 -56.85
CA LEU A 334 18.71 -18.30 -55.63
C LEU A 334 18.58 -17.34 -54.45
N GLY A 335 19.00 -16.08 -54.63
CA GLY A 335 18.84 -15.03 -53.63
C GLY A 335 17.38 -14.78 -53.23
N GLY A 336 16.47 -14.77 -54.22
CA GLY A 336 15.03 -14.66 -54.00
C GLY A 336 14.44 -15.84 -53.20
N MET A 337 14.84 -17.09 -53.51
CA MET A 337 14.39 -18.27 -52.76
C MET A 337 14.88 -18.25 -51.30
N VAL A 338 16.15 -17.92 -51.07
CA VAL A 338 16.71 -17.78 -49.71
C VAL A 338 15.98 -16.69 -48.94
N LEU A 339 15.69 -15.55 -49.58
CA LEU A 339 14.94 -14.45 -48.98
C LEU A 339 13.54 -14.89 -48.52
N ILE A 340 12.80 -15.63 -49.36
CA ILE A 340 11.48 -16.17 -49.01
C ILE A 340 11.58 -17.12 -47.81
N GLY A 341 12.57 -18.03 -47.80
CA GLY A 341 12.80 -18.95 -46.69
C GLY A 341 13.06 -18.21 -45.37
N LEU A 342 13.92 -17.19 -45.39
CA LEU A 342 14.22 -16.36 -44.22
C LEU A 342 12.99 -15.59 -43.72
N LEU A 343 12.12 -15.11 -44.62
CA LEU A 343 10.88 -14.42 -44.26
C LEU A 343 9.88 -15.34 -43.56
N LEU A 344 9.70 -16.57 -44.06
CA LEU A 344 8.83 -17.55 -43.43
C LEU A 344 9.34 -17.91 -42.03
N LEU A 345 10.65 -18.11 -41.89
CA LEU A 345 11.28 -18.39 -40.60
C LEU A 345 11.10 -17.22 -39.62
N ARG A 346 11.31 -15.98 -40.08
CA ARG A 346 11.10 -14.76 -39.29
C ARG A 346 9.65 -14.60 -38.86
N GLN A 347 8.69 -14.89 -39.73
CA GLN A 347 7.27 -14.81 -39.41
C GLN A 347 6.84 -15.87 -38.39
N PHE A 348 7.41 -17.09 -38.46
CA PHE A 348 7.18 -18.14 -37.47
C PHE A 348 7.61 -17.71 -36.06
N PHE A 349 8.82 -17.15 -35.92
CA PHE A 349 9.31 -16.65 -34.63
C PHE A 349 8.49 -15.47 -34.12
N ALA A 350 8.10 -14.54 -34.99
CA ALA A 350 7.26 -13.40 -34.62
C ALA A 350 5.90 -13.85 -34.05
N ILE A 351 5.26 -14.85 -34.67
CA ILE A 351 3.99 -15.42 -34.20
C ILE A 351 4.19 -16.09 -32.84
N ARG A 352 5.22 -16.93 -32.68
CA ARG A 352 5.53 -17.59 -31.39
C ARG A 352 5.70 -16.58 -30.26
N GLU A 353 6.50 -15.55 -30.47
CA GLU A 353 6.76 -14.52 -29.48
C GLU A 353 5.49 -13.71 -29.15
N THR A 354 4.70 -13.36 -30.16
CA THR A 354 3.40 -12.69 -29.95
C THR A 354 2.45 -13.55 -29.13
N THR A 355 2.40 -14.86 -29.38
CA THR A 355 1.57 -15.77 -28.58
C THR A 355 2.05 -15.94 -27.15
N PHE A 356 3.37 -15.85 -26.92
CA PHE A 356 3.95 -15.91 -25.58
C PHE A 356 3.58 -14.66 -24.78
N TYR A 357 3.86 -13.46 -25.33
CA TYR A 357 3.52 -12.20 -24.67
C TYR A 357 2.02 -12.02 -24.45
N ASN A 358 1.18 -12.46 -25.39
CA ASN A 358 -0.27 -12.41 -25.20
C ASN A 358 -0.75 -13.31 -24.05
N LYS A 359 -0.08 -14.44 -23.78
CA LYS A 359 -0.41 -15.29 -22.63
C LYS A 359 -0.02 -14.64 -21.31
N GLU A 360 1.20 -14.10 -21.24
CA GLU A 360 1.70 -13.41 -20.05
C GLU A 360 0.90 -12.14 -19.74
N LEU A 361 0.48 -11.39 -20.77
CA LEU A 361 -0.38 -10.23 -20.60
C LEU A 361 -1.74 -10.63 -20.01
N ARG A 362 -2.32 -11.74 -20.47
CA ARG A 362 -3.60 -12.25 -19.94
C ARG A 362 -3.48 -12.69 -18.48
N SER A 363 -2.44 -13.43 -18.12
CA SER A 363 -2.25 -13.85 -16.71
C SER A 363 -2.05 -12.65 -15.78
N THR A 364 -1.32 -11.64 -16.25
CA THR A 364 -1.11 -10.40 -15.49
C THR A 364 -2.43 -9.61 -15.33
N GLN A 365 -3.25 -9.56 -16.38
CA GLN A 365 -4.58 -8.94 -16.31
C GLN A 365 -5.52 -9.68 -15.36
N GLU A 366 -5.52 -11.01 -15.37
CA GLU A 366 -6.30 -11.84 -14.44
C GLU A 366 -5.85 -11.62 -12.99
N GLU A 367 -4.53 -11.59 -12.73
CA GLU A 367 -3.99 -11.30 -11.40
C GLU A 367 -4.41 -9.90 -10.91
N LEU A 368 -4.31 -8.89 -11.78
CA LEU A 368 -4.77 -7.53 -11.46
C LEU A 368 -6.27 -7.49 -11.18
N HIS A 369 -7.08 -8.23 -11.94
CA HIS A 369 -8.51 -8.30 -11.72
C HIS A 369 -8.83 -8.93 -10.35
N HIS A 370 -8.18 -10.03 -10.00
CA HIS A 370 -8.31 -10.66 -8.68
C HIS A 370 -7.89 -9.75 -7.54
N LYS A 371 -6.75 -9.04 -7.67
CA LYS A 371 -6.29 -8.08 -6.66
C LYS A 371 -7.27 -6.92 -6.48
N ASN A 372 -7.82 -6.38 -7.57
CA ASN A 372 -8.82 -5.32 -7.51
C ASN A 372 -10.12 -5.78 -6.83
N GLN A 373 -10.58 -7.00 -7.13
CA GLN A 373 -11.75 -7.56 -6.45
C GLN A 373 -11.51 -7.76 -4.95
N ALA A 374 -10.35 -8.31 -4.56
CA ALA A 374 -9.98 -8.49 -3.17
C ALA A 374 -9.87 -7.15 -2.43
N LEU A 375 -9.29 -6.13 -3.07
CA LEU A 375 -9.19 -4.77 -2.52
C LEU A 375 -10.57 -4.13 -2.34
N SER A 376 -11.47 -4.28 -3.31
CA SER A 376 -12.85 -3.78 -3.20
C SER A 376 -13.60 -4.45 -2.04
N ALA A 377 -13.45 -5.77 -1.88
CA ALA A 377 -14.05 -6.50 -0.75
C ALA A 377 -13.46 -6.07 0.60
N ALA A 378 -12.14 -5.84 0.68
CA ALA A 378 -11.48 -5.35 1.88
C ALA A 378 -11.94 -3.93 2.25
N ASN A 379 -12.06 -3.03 1.27
CA ASN A 379 -12.58 -1.68 1.49
C ASN A 379 -14.00 -1.70 2.03
N LYS A 380 -14.88 -2.54 1.47
CA LYS A 380 -16.25 -2.69 1.98
C LYS A 380 -16.28 -3.17 3.44
N ARG A 381 -15.43 -4.14 3.81
CA ARG A 381 -15.31 -4.59 5.21
C ARG A 381 -14.80 -3.49 6.14
N LEU A 382 -13.85 -2.68 5.68
CA LEU A 382 -13.35 -1.53 6.46
C LEU A 382 -14.45 -0.48 6.68
N GLU A 383 -15.26 -0.20 5.66
CA GLU A 383 -16.41 0.71 5.79
C GLU A 383 -17.45 0.17 6.79
N GLU A 384 -17.77 -1.13 6.73
CA GLU A 384 -18.67 -1.79 7.68
C GLU A 384 -18.12 -1.72 9.13
N GLN A 385 -16.81 -1.96 9.32
CA GLN A 385 -16.16 -1.84 10.62
C GLN A 385 -16.17 -0.40 11.15
N ALA A 386 -15.90 0.59 10.28
CA ALA A 386 -15.94 2.00 10.65
C ALA A 386 -17.34 2.41 11.10
N ALA A 387 -18.39 1.93 10.42
CA ALA A 387 -19.77 2.18 10.81
C ALA A 387 -20.12 1.56 12.18
N GLN A 388 -19.66 0.34 12.45
CA GLN A 388 -19.85 -0.31 13.76
C GLN A 388 -19.13 0.45 14.88
N VAL A 389 -17.88 0.88 14.66
CA VAL A 389 -17.12 1.67 15.64
C VAL A 389 -17.79 3.01 15.90
N ALA A 390 -18.29 3.69 14.86
CA ALA A 390 -19.01 4.95 15.02
C ALA A 390 -20.29 4.78 15.86
N ALA A 391 -21.08 3.74 15.61
CA ALA A 391 -22.29 3.45 16.38
C ALA A 391 -21.97 3.10 17.85
N ALA A 392 -20.91 2.32 18.10
CA ALA A 392 -20.46 2.00 19.45
C ALA A 392 -19.97 3.25 20.20
N TYR A 393 -19.26 4.14 19.51
CA TYR A 393 -18.81 5.41 20.07
C TYR A 393 -19.97 6.32 20.45
N GLU A 394 -20.98 6.46 19.59
CA GLU A 394 -22.19 7.25 19.88
C GLU A 394 -22.92 6.71 21.12
N GLN A 395 -23.07 5.39 21.23
CA GLN A 395 -23.66 4.77 22.42
C GLN A 395 -22.82 5.02 23.68
N GLN A 396 -21.50 4.96 23.58
CA GLN A 396 -20.60 5.25 24.69
C GLN A 396 -20.72 6.72 25.14
N VAL A 397 -20.78 7.66 24.21
CA VAL A 397 -20.98 9.10 24.51
C VAL A 397 -22.30 9.29 25.25
N ARG A 398 -23.40 8.71 24.76
CA ARG A 398 -24.71 8.79 25.41
C ARG A 398 -24.70 8.22 26.83
N LEU A 399 -24.03 7.09 27.05
CA LEU A 399 -23.88 6.52 28.40
C LEU A 399 -23.06 7.42 29.32
N ASN A 400 -22.03 8.07 28.79
CA ASN A 400 -21.19 8.98 29.56
C ASN A 400 -21.96 10.25 29.95
N GLU A 401 -22.77 10.81 29.05
CA GLU A 401 -23.64 11.95 29.35
C GLU A 401 -24.65 11.62 30.47
N LEU A 402 -25.28 10.43 30.43
CA LEU A 402 -26.18 9.97 31.49
C LEU A 402 -25.45 9.81 32.83
N LYS A 403 -24.22 9.29 32.80
CA LYS A 403 -23.37 9.16 33.98
C LYS A 403 -23.04 10.53 34.59
N ASP A 404 -22.68 11.51 33.76
CA ASP A 404 -22.32 12.85 34.20
C ASP A 404 -23.53 13.59 34.80
N GLN A 405 -24.70 13.46 34.17
CA GLN A 405 -25.97 13.97 34.71
C GLN A 405 -26.31 13.35 36.08
N PHE A 406 -26.07 12.06 36.26
CA PHE A 406 -26.24 11.38 37.56
C PHE A 406 -25.31 11.94 38.63
N LEU A 407 -24.02 12.09 38.33
CA LEU A 407 -23.04 12.61 39.29
C LEU A 407 -23.40 14.04 39.74
N LEU A 408 -23.87 14.88 38.82
CA LEU A 408 -24.37 16.20 39.17
C LEU A 408 -25.57 16.12 40.11
N ASN A 409 -26.58 15.29 39.81
CA ASN A 409 -27.77 15.13 40.63
C ASN A 409 -27.46 14.62 42.04
N VAL A 410 -26.60 13.59 42.16
CA VAL A 410 -26.17 13.06 43.47
C VAL A 410 -25.45 14.12 44.29
N ASN A 411 -24.54 14.88 43.67
CA ASN A 411 -23.84 15.96 44.38
C ASN A 411 -24.80 17.03 44.91
N HIS A 412 -25.85 17.38 44.16
CA HIS A 412 -26.86 18.35 44.61
C HIS A 412 -27.72 17.81 45.76
N GLU A 413 -28.17 16.56 45.66
CA GLU A 413 -29.00 15.92 46.68
C GLU A 413 -28.19 15.64 47.96
N LEU A 414 -26.88 15.38 47.89
CA LEU A 414 -25.99 15.22 49.06
C LEU A 414 -25.68 16.55 49.75
N ARG A 415 -25.47 17.63 48.97
CA ARG A 415 -25.14 18.95 49.50
C ARG A 415 -26.26 19.52 50.37
N THR A 416 -27.50 19.25 50.00
CA THR A 416 -28.69 19.81 50.66
C THR A 416 -28.82 19.42 52.15
N PRO A 417 -28.87 18.12 52.53
CA PRO A 417 -28.91 17.72 53.93
C PRO A 417 -27.61 18.10 54.64
N LEU A 418 -26.46 18.04 53.97
CA LEU A 418 -25.19 18.46 54.56
C LEU A 418 -25.20 19.95 54.96
N THR A 419 -25.71 20.84 54.11
CA THR A 419 -25.86 22.26 54.42
C THR A 419 -26.88 22.48 55.54
N ALA A 420 -27.98 21.72 55.57
CA ALA A 420 -28.96 21.80 56.64
C ALA A 420 -28.36 21.38 58.00
N ILE A 421 -27.67 20.23 58.07
CA ILE A 421 -26.96 19.76 59.27
C ILE A 421 -25.98 20.84 59.74
N TYR A 422 -25.14 21.34 58.84
CA TYR A 422 -24.16 22.37 59.16
C TYR A 422 -24.84 23.63 59.72
N GLY A 423 -25.93 24.10 59.09
CA GLY A 423 -26.69 25.26 59.56
C GLY A 423 -27.33 25.06 60.93
N TYR A 424 -27.94 23.90 61.20
CA TYR A 424 -28.52 23.61 62.52
C TYR A 424 -27.45 23.52 63.61
N LEU A 425 -26.30 22.91 63.32
CA LEU A 425 -25.16 22.85 64.24
C LEU A 425 -24.51 24.23 64.46
N GLU A 426 -24.46 25.07 63.42
CA GLU A 426 -23.95 26.44 63.51
C GLU A 426 -24.86 27.33 64.37
N LEU A 427 -26.18 27.27 64.18
CA LEU A 427 -27.16 27.96 65.01
C LEU A 427 -27.09 27.53 66.48
N LEU A 428 -26.93 26.22 66.73
CA LEU A 428 -26.72 25.69 68.09
C LEU A 428 -25.43 26.23 68.73
N ARG A 429 -24.36 26.37 67.94
CA ARG A 429 -23.07 26.90 68.41
C ARG A 429 -23.11 28.40 68.67
N GLU A 430 -23.71 29.18 67.77
CA GLU A 430 -23.71 30.65 67.82
C GLU A 430 -24.65 31.21 68.89
N TYR A 431 -25.83 30.62 69.06
CA TYR A 431 -26.83 31.05 70.05
C TYR A 431 -26.78 30.22 71.35
N HIS A 432 -25.65 29.54 71.61
CA HIS A 432 -25.47 28.72 72.79
C HIS A 432 -25.65 29.54 74.07
N GLY A 433 -26.64 29.20 74.89
CA GLY A 433 -27.00 29.92 76.12
C GLY A 433 -28.11 30.98 75.97
N GLN A 434 -28.56 31.28 74.75
CA GLN A 434 -29.71 32.16 74.47
C GLN A 434 -30.96 31.37 74.04
N LEU A 435 -30.79 30.13 73.59
CA LEU A 435 -31.88 29.23 73.20
C LEU A 435 -32.42 28.47 74.40
N ASP A 436 -33.74 28.33 74.49
CA ASP A 436 -34.37 27.44 75.48
C ASP A 436 -34.06 25.96 75.20
N THR A 437 -34.22 25.12 76.22
CA THR A 437 -33.92 23.68 76.13
C THR A 437 -34.73 22.98 75.04
N THR A 438 -35.94 23.45 74.76
CA THR A 438 -36.82 22.91 73.71
C THR A 438 -36.32 23.21 72.30
N MET A 439 -35.87 24.43 72.01
CA MET A 439 -35.28 24.83 70.73
C MET A 439 -33.92 24.15 70.50
N GLN A 440 -33.10 24.01 71.55
CA GLN A 440 -31.84 23.26 71.46
C GLN A 440 -32.10 21.80 71.06
N THR A 441 -33.07 21.16 71.72
CA THR A 441 -33.47 19.78 71.41
C THR A 441 -34.04 19.67 69.99
N ASN A 442 -34.86 20.65 69.56
CA ASN A 442 -35.40 20.67 68.20
C ASN A 442 -34.31 20.82 67.14
N LEU A 443 -33.38 21.77 67.28
CA LEU A 443 -32.28 21.95 66.33
C LEU A 443 -31.36 20.73 66.27
N LEU A 444 -31.08 20.10 67.42
CA LEU A 444 -30.29 18.87 67.48
C LEU A 444 -31.02 17.71 66.78
N ASN A 445 -32.32 17.55 67.02
CA ASN A 445 -33.13 16.54 66.34
C ASN A 445 -33.18 16.78 64.82
N GLN A 446 -33.26 18.04 64.37
CA GLN A 446 -33.19 18.38 62.94
C GLN A 446 -31.81 18.05 62.33
N ALA A 447 -30.72 18.27 63.07
CA ALA A 447 -29.38 17.87 62.64
C ALA A 447 -29.22 16.34 62.56
N VAL A 448 -29.74 15.60 63.55
CA VAL A 448 -29.74 14.12 63.55
C VAL A 448 -30.56 13.58 62.37
N HIS A 449 -31.76 14.12 62.13
CA HIS A 449 -32.57 13.74 60.98
C HIS A 449 -31.87 14.04 59.64
N GLY A 450 -31.16 15.17 59.53
CA GLY A 450 -30.34 15.45 58.35
C GLY A 450 -29.23 14.40 58.14
N CYS A 451 -28.56 13.96 59.22
CA CYS A 451 -27.56 12.89 59.15
C CYS A 451 -28.15 11.54 58.71
N GLU A 452 -29.33 11.18 59.24
CA GLU A 452 -30.05 9.96 58.84
C GLU A 452 -30.46 10.01 57.36
N GLU A 453 -30.95 11.16 56.89
CA GLU A 453 -31.31 11.37 55.48
C GLU A 453 -30.09 11.26 54.57
N LEU A 454 -28.95 11.85 54.97
CA LEU A 454 -27.67 11.74 54.24
C LEU A 454 -27.17 10.29 54.20
N GLN A 455 -27.25 9.56 55.31
CA GLN A 455 -26.82 8.16 55.38
C GLN A 455 -27.69 7.27 54.47
N HIS A 456 -29.00 7.48 54.47
CA HIS A 456 -29.92 6.79 53.58
C HIS A 456 -29.63 7.10 52.10
N LEU A 457 -29.32 8.36 51.78
CA LEU A 457 -28.94 8.79 50.44
C LEU A 457 -27.64 8.12 49.95
N VAL A 458 -26.60 8.09 50.79
CA VAL A 458 -25.32 7.42 50.48
C VAL A 458 -25.51 5.92 50.28
N ASN A 459 -26.27 5.26 51.16
CA ASN A 459 -26.54 3.83 51.04
C ASN A 459 -27.30 3.50 49.74
N ASN A 460 -28.29 4.31 49.35
CA ASN A 460 -28.99 4.11 48.08
C ASN A 460 -28.06 4.27 46.85
N VAL A 461 -27.11 5.21 46.91
CA VAL A 461 -26.12 5.38 45.85
C VAL A 461 -25.16 4.20 45.78
N LEU A 462 -24.65 3.72 46.93
CA LEU A 462 -23.74 2.58 47.00
C LEU A 462 -24.42 1.28 46.52
N ASP A 463 -25.65 1.02 46.98
CA ASP A 463 -26.46 -0.14 46.53
C ASP A 463 -26.64 -0.13 45.00
N THR A 464 -26.77 1.06 44.41
CA THR A 464 -26.97 1.24 42.96
C THR A 464 -25.68 1.09 42.14
N ILE A 465 -24.53 1.51 42.69
CA ILE A 465 -23.21 1.44 42.02
C ILE A 465 -22.67 0.01 42.03
N ARG A 466 -22.81 -0.70 43.16
CA ARG A 466 -22.26 -2.05 43.30
C ARG A 466 -23.13 -3.13 42.64
N GLY A 467 -24.44 -2.88 42.49
CA GLY A 467 -25.37 -3.91 42.01
C GLY A 467 -25.71 -4.97 43.06
N ASP A 468 -25.27 -4.77 44.31
CA ASP A 468 -25.34 -5.73 45.42
C ASP A 468 -26.75 -6.24 45.78
N ILE A 469 -27.82 -5.58 45.30
CA ILE A 469 -29.20 -5.97 45.61
C ILE A 469 -29.55 -7.34 45.01
N ALA A 470 -29.00 -7.70 43.84
CA ALA A 470 -29.22 -9.01 43.23
C ALA A 470 -28.27 -10.10 43.77
N GLU A 471 -27.12 -9.72 44.33
CA GLU A 471 -26.13 -10.68 44.86
C GLU A 471 -26.41 -11.12 46.30
N LYS A 472 -27.13 -10.32 47.11
CA LYS A 472 -27.61 -10.75 48.43
C LYS A 472 -28.88 -11.59 48.29
N ALA A 473 -28.77 -12.89 48.54
CA ALA A 473 -29.92 -13.78 48.59
C ALA A 473 -30.95 -13.30 49.63
N PRO A 474 -32.24 -13.12 49.27
CA PRO A 474 -33.27 -12.68 50.21
C PRO A 474 -33.45 -13.69 51.34
N VAL A 475 -33.63 -13.21 52.56
CA VAL A 475 -33.95 -14.07 53.71
C VAL A 475 -35.46 -14.20 53.82
N PHE A 476 -36.00 -15.26 53.22
CA PHE A 476 -37.44 -15.50 53.19
C PHE A 476 -37.98 -15.89 54.57
N ASP A 477 -38.97 -15.15 55.05
CA ASP A 477 -39.75 -15.44 56.24
C ASP A 477 -41.26 -15.32 55.94
N PHE A 478 -42.09 -15.87 56.83
CA PHE A 478 -43.54 -15.79 56.74
C PHE A 478 -44.10 -14.76 57.71
N PHE A 479 -44.81 -13.77 57.19
CA PHE A 479 -45.38 -12.71 58.02
C PHE A 479 -46.68 -12.15 57.45
N SER A 480 -47.47 -11.52 58.33
CA SER A 480 -48.69 -10.80 57.94
C SER A 480 -48.34 -9.47 57.25
N VAL A 481 -48.95 -9.23 56.10
CA VAL A 481 -48.79 -7.97 55.34
C VAL A 481 -49.35 -6.79 56.13
N ALA A 482 -50.47 -6.97 56.84
CA ALA A 482 -51.08 -5.95 57.67
C ALA A 482 -50.12 -5.49 58.80
N ALA A 483 -49.46 -6.44 59.45
CA ALA A 483 -48.53 -6.15 60.54
C ALA A 483 -47.31 -5.34 60.06
N ILE A 484 -46.73 -5.67 58.91
CA ILE A 484 -45.63 -4.88 58.34
C ILE A 484 -46.12 -3.50 57.90
N ALA A 485 -47.24 -3.41 57.19
CA ALA A 485 -47.76 -2.13 56.72
C ALA A 485 -48.06 -1.17 57.89
N SER A 486 -48.64 -1.67 58.98
CA SER A 486 -48.84 -0.90 60.21
C SER A 486 -47.50 -0.47 60.83
N GLY A 487 -46.56 -1.40 60.99
CA GLY A 487 -45.24 -1.08 61.54
C GLY A 487 -44.47 -0.05 60.72
N VAL A 488 -44.61 -0.07 59.39
CA VAL A 488 -44.03 0.95 58.51
C VAL A 488 -44.70 2.31 58.71
N ILE A 489 -46.02 2.36 58.85
CA ILE A 489 -46.75 3.61 59.12
C ILE A 489 -46.27 4.21 60.44
N ASP A 490 -46.06 3.40 61.48
CA ASP A 490 -45.62 3.85 62.79
C ASP A 490 -44.20 4.45 62.83
N LEU A 491 -43.36 4.12 61.84
CA LEU A 491 -42.03 4.72 61.68
C LEU A 491 -42.07 6.18 61.23
N PHE A 492 -43.20 6.66 60.67
CA PHE A 492 -43.34 8.07 60.29
C PHE A 492 -43.70 8.95 61.50
N GLU A 493 -43.11 10.15 61.54
CA GLU A 493 -43.37 11.15 62.59
C GLU A 493 -44.88 11.36 62.83
N PRO A 494 -45.32 11.51 64.09
CA PRO A 494 -46.73 11.72 64.42
C PRO A 494 -47.39 12.87 63.66
N GLN A 495 -46.65 13.96 63.41
CA GLN A 495 -47.15 15.12 62.67
C GLN A 495 -47.42 14.79 61.19
N LYS A 496 -46.53 14.02 60.54
CA LYS A 496 -46.75 13.57 59.16
C LYS A 496 -47.93 12.61 59.06
N ARG A 497 -48.18 11.79 60.08
CA ARG A 497 -49.35 10.90 60.13
C ARG A 497 -50.67 11.67 60.30
N LEU A 498 -50.67 12.77 61.06
CA LEU A 498 -51.84 13.65 61.25
C LEU A 498 -52.18 14.49 60.01
N ASP A 499 -51.19 14.74 59.15
CA ASP A 499 -51.36 15.50 57.91
C ASP A 499 -52.08 14.70 56.80
N TYR A 500 -52.27 13.37 56.92
CA TYR A 500 -52.88 12.52 55.88
C TYR A 500 -53.94 11.57 56.43
N THR A 501 -54.93 11.21 55.60
CA THR A 501 -55.90 10.16 55.96
C THR A 501 -55.38 8.81 55.48
N ILE A 502 -54.68 8.07 56.35
CA ILE A 502 -54.12 6.75 56.01
C ILE A 502 -55.17 5.67 56.23
N ARG A 503 -55.49 4.89 55.18
CA ARG A 503 -56.43 3.75 55.26
C ARG A 503 -55.70 2.45 54.89
N LEU A 504 -55.72 1.51 55.83
CA LEU A 504 -55.32 0.12 55.61
C LEU A 504 -56.55 -0.70 55.24
N ASP A 505 -56.53 -1.30 54.05
CA ASP A 505 -57.55 -2.19 53.53
C ASP A 505 -56.88 -3.52 53.14
N ILE A 506 -56.41 -4.22 54.18
CA ILE A 506 -55.62 -5.44 54.10
C ILE A 506 -56.26 -6.46 55.05
N PRO A 507 -56.71 -7.64 54.56
CA PRO A 507 -57.16 -8.70 55.45
C PRO A 507 -56.02 -9.20 56.36
N ASP A 508 -56.28 -9.31 57.66
CA ASP A 508 -55.28 -9.76 58.65
C ASP A 508 -54.76 -11.18 58.37
N THR A 509 -55.55 -11.97 57.65
CA THR A 509 -55.25 -13.35 57.24
C THR A 509 -54.26 -13.47 56.08
N LEU A 510 -53.89 -12.36 55.42
CA LEU A 510 -52.93 -12.39 54.31
C LEU A 510 -51.49 -12.45 54.81
N THR A 511 -50.87 -13.61 54.59
CA THR A 511 -49.45 -13.86 54.87
C THR A 511 -48.67 -14.07 53.58
N VAL A 512 -47.45 -13.54 53.52
CA VAL A 512 -46.53 -13.66 52.38
C VAL A 512 -45.25 -14.37 52.78
N ARG A 513 -44.61 -15.02 51.80
CA ARG A 513 -43.24 -15.53 51.91
C ARG A 513 -42.29 -14.54 51.24
N ALA A 514 -41.60 -13.73 52.00
CA ALA A 514 -40.76 -12.65 51.48
C ALA A 514 -39.65 -12.27 52.46
N ASP A 515 -38.71 -11.45 52.03
CA ASP A 515 -37.75 -10.82 52.96
C ASP A 515 -38.42 -9.64 53.66
N LYS A 516 -38.55 -9.75 54.99
CA LYS A 516 -39.21 -8.76 55.84
C LYS A 516 -38.60 -7.37 55.71
N GLN A 517 -37.27 -7.28 55.63
CA GLN A 517 -36.57 -6.00 55.54
C GLN A 517 -36.77 -5.36 54.16
N TYR A 518 -36.81 -6.18 53.11
CA TYR A 518 -37.04 -5.69 51.74
C TYR A 518 -38.45 -5.15 51.59
N VAL A 519 -39.46 -5.86 52.09
CA VAL A 519 -40.85 -5.40 52.04
C VAL A 519 -41.04 -4.11 52.85
N GLN A 520 -40.41 -4.02 54.03
CA GLN A 520 -40.41 -2.79 54.83
C GLN A 520 -39.79 -1.62 54.04
N ARG A 521 -38.66 -1.83 53.36
CA ARG A 521 -37.99 -0.81 52.54
C ARG A 521 -38.83 -0.38 51.33
N ILE A 522 -39.46 -1.32 50.64
CA ILE A 522 -40.36 -1.05 49.50
C ILE A 522 -41.53 -0.17 49.97
N LEU A 523 -42.20 -0.56 51.06
CA LEU A 523 -43.34 0.19 51.60
C LEU A 523 -42.94 1.58 52.12
N LEU A 524 -41.81 1.70 52.82
CA LEU A 524 -41.26 2.99 53.25
C LEU A 524 -41.04 3.93 52.05
N ASN A 525 -40.47 3.41 50.96
CA ASN A 525 -40.21 4.21 49.76
C ASN A 525 -41.51 4.63 49.06
N LEU A 526 -42.44 3.70 48.84
CA LEU A 526 -43.72 3.99 48.18
C LEU A 526 -44.58 4.96 49.00
N LEU A 527 -44.62 4.81 50.33
CA LEU A 527 -45.35 5.72 51.23
C LEU A 527 -44.67 7.08 51.32
N SER A 528 -43.33 7.13 51.37
CA SER A 528 -42.59 8.40 51.30
C SER A 528 -42.91 9.15 50.02
N ASN A 529 -42.98 8.45 48.87
CA ASN A 529 -43.41 9.05 47.61
C ASN A 529 -44.88 9.51 47.69
N ALA A 530 -45.79 8.70 48.21
CA ALA A 530 -47.20 9.07 48.36
C ALA A 530 -47.36 10.37 49.18
N PHE A 531 -46.63 10.52 50.29
CA PHE A 531 -46.65 11.73 51.13
C PHE A 531 -45.95 12.93 50.47
N LYS A 532 -44.97 12.72 49.60
CA LYS A 532 -44.27 13.80 48.88
C LYS A 532 -45.12 14.38 47.74
N TYR A 533 -45.86 13.53 47.03
CA TYR A 533 -46.56 13.90 45.80
C TYR A 533 -48.06 14.16 45.99
N SER A 534 -48.62 13.87 47.18
CA SER A 534 -50.03 14.14 47.48
C SER A 534 -50.24 15.44 48.26
N PRO A 535 -51.33 16.19 48.01
CA PRO A 535 -51.71 17.32 48.85
C PRO A 535 -51.97 16.92 50.30
N LYS A 536 -51.75 17.82 51.26
CA LYS A 536 -52.10 17.59 52.67
C LYS A 536 -53.59 17.27 52.83
N HIS A 537 -53.92 16.44 53.81
CA HIS A 537 -55.25 15.91 54.14
C HIS A 537 -55.87 14.98 53.09
N SER A 538 -55.10 14.58 52.07
CA SER A 538 -55.57 13.62 51.07
C SER A 538 -55.50 12.17 51.57
N PRO A 539 -56.32 11.26 51.00
CA PRO A 539 -56.30 9.86 51.39
C PRO A 539 -55.10 9.11 50.78
N VAL A 540 -54.38 8.37 51.60
CA VAL A 540 -53.36 7.38 51.17
C VAL A 540 -53.87 6.00 51.55
N ILE A 541 -54.10 5.14 50.56
CA ILE A 541 -54.75 3.84 50.75
C ILE A 541 -53.76 2.72 50.46
N ILE A 542 -53.54 1.85 51.43
CA ILE A 542 -52.77 0.61 51.25
C ILE A 542 -53.75 -0.55 51.16
N ARG A 543 -53.71 -1.29 50.05
CA ARG A 543 -54.55 -2.45 49.79
C ARG A 543 -53.71 -3.69 49.56
N ALA A 544 -54.18 -4.85 50.01
CA ALA A 544 -53.58 -6.12 49.62
C ALA A 544 -54.68 -7.13 49.32
N GLN A 545 -54.54 -7.86 48.22
CA GLN A 545 -55.50 -8.86 47.77
C GLN A 545 -54.75 -10.10 47.26
N LEU A 546 -55.29 -11.28 47.55
CA LEU A 546 -54.84 -12.51 46.91
C LEU A 546 -55.26 -12.46 45.44
N ARG A 547 -54.32 -12.70 44.53
CA ARG A 547 -54.59 -12.88 43.11
C ARG A 547 -53.94 -14.18 42.66
N ASP A 548 -54.72 -15.02 42.03
CA ASP A 548 -54.21 -16.20 41.36
C ASP A 548 -53.54 -15.77 40.05
N PHE A 549 -52.25 -16.06 39.94
CA PHE A 549 -51.50 -15.91 38.70
C PHE A 549 -51.27 -17.30 38.11
N PHE A 550 -51.55 -17.42 36.82
CA PHE A 550 -51.17 -18.58 36.04
C PHE A 550 -49.82 -18.26 35.39
N ASP A 551 -48.78 -19.03 35.71
CA ASP A 551 -47.51 -18.90 35.00
C ASP A 551 -47.68 -19.32 33.52
N ALA A 552 -46.76 -18.91 32.65
CA ALA A 552 -46.69 -19.30 31.25
C ALA A 552 -46.62 -20.83 31.04
N GLN A 553 -46.33 -21.58 32.10
CA GLN A 553 -46.27 -23.05 32.14
C GLN A 553 -47.58 -23.70 32.68
N GLY A 554 -48.56 -22.91 33.10
CA GLY A 554 -49.88 -23.39 33.55
C GLY A 554 -49.98 -23.78 35.02
N ASP A 555 -48.91 -23.60 35.81
CA ASP A 555 -48.96 -23.82 37.26
C ASP A 555 -49.63 -22.65 38.00
N HIS A 556 -50.39 -23.01 39.05
CA HIS A 556 -51.20 -22.09 39.85
C HIS A 556 -50.37 -21.56 41.03
N GLU A 557 -49.84 -20.34 40.90
CA GLU A 557 -49.20 -19.65 42.02
C GLU A 557 -50.11 -18.55 42.55
N SER A 558 -50.61 -18.73 43.77
CA SER A 558 -51.32 -17.67 44.47
C SER A 558 -50.31 -16.61 44.91
N GLN A 559 -50.43 -15.39 44.39
CA GLN A 559 -49.60 -14.24 44.77
C GLN A 559 -50.44 -13.22 45.53
N VAL A 560 -49.82 -12.50 46.47
CA VAL A 560 -50.44 -11.35 47.13
C VAL A 560 -50.04 -10.09 46.38
N CYS A 561 -51.02 -9.40 45.81
CA CYS A 561 -50.85 -8.12 45.15
C CYS A 561 -51.09 -7.00 46.16
N ILE A 562 -50.06 -6.20 46.42
CA ILE A 562 -50.07 -5.07 47.35
C ILE A 562 -50.08 -3.78 46.54
N CYS A 563 -50.99 -2.86 46.87
CA CYS A 563 -51.21 -1.59 46.19
C CYS A 563 -51.06 -0.43 47.19
N VAL A 564 -50.24 0.56 46.86
CA VAL A 564 -50.21 1.86 47.52
C VAL A 564 -50.82 2.89 46.57
N GLN A 565 -51.97 3.43 46.96
CA GLN A 565 -52.65 4.49 46.22
C GLN A 565 -52.44 5.84 46.88
N ASP A 566 -52.02 6.80 46.07
CA ASP A 566 -51.92 8.22 46.41
C ASP A 566 -53.05 9.04 45.74
N ALA A 567 -53.16 10.32 46.10
CA ALA A 567 -54.10 11.28 45.52
C ALA A 567 -53.35 12.51 44.94
N GLY A 568 -52.15 12.27 44.42
CA GLY A 568 -51.25 13.29 43.90
C GLY A 568 -51.59 13.79 42.49
N LEU A 569 -50.58 14.39 41.85
CA LEU A 569 -50.68 15.00 40.52
C LEU A 569 -50.94 14.00 39.38
N GLY A 570 -50.84 12.69 39.66
CA GLY A 570 -50.90 11.63 38.66
C GLY A 570 -49.65 11.59 37.76
N ILE A 571 -49.47 10.50 37.02
CA ILE A 571 -48.33 10.28 36.12
C ILE A 571 -48.84 10.09 34.69
N PRO A 572 -48.39 10.92 33.72
CA PRO A 572 -48.77 10.77 32.32
C PRO A 572 -48.41 9.38 31.78
N PRO A 573 -49.27 8.74 30.97
CA PRO A 573 -48.99 7.42 30.40
C PRO A 573 -47.68 7.34 29.60
N SER A 574 -47.27 8.45 28.96
CA SER A 574 -46.00 8.54 28.23
C SER A 574 -44.75 8.49 29.12
N GLU A 575 -44.90 8.80 30.41
CA GLU A 575 -43.80 8.85 31.38
C GLU A 575 -43.68 7.56 32.20
N ILE A 576 -44.74 6.74 32.27
CA ILE A 576 -44.78 5.46 33.01
C ILE A 576 -43.62 4.52 32.66
N PRO A 577 -43.26 4.27 31.37
CA PRO A 577 -42.18 3.35 31.01
C PRO A 577 -40.81 3.76 31.56
N LEU A 578 -40.63 5.03 31.90
CA LEU A 578 -39.35 5.59 32.32
C LEU A 578 -39.17 5.52 33.86
N LEU A 579 -40.24 5.40 34.64
CA LEU A 579 -40.23 5.53 36.11
C LEU A 579 -39.34 4.51 36.84
N PHE A 580 -39.27 3.28 36.33
CA PHE A 580 -38.46 2.22 36.91
C PHE A 580 -37.06 2.14 36.29
N GLY A 581 -36.70 3.10 35.43
CA GLY A 581 -35.37 3.20 34.84
C GLY A 581 -34.33 3.66 35.87
N LYS A 582 -33.11 3.14 35.73
CA LYS A 582 -31.96 3.57 36.55
C LYS A 582 -31.71 5.06 36.29
N PHE A 583 -31.65 5.87 37.36
CA PHE A 583 -31.33 7.31 37.30
C PHE A 583 -32.39 8.20 36.62
N VAL A 584 -33.63 7.76 36.50
CA VAL A 584 -34.68 8.55 35.86
C VAL A 584 -35.40 9.45 36.88
N ARG A 585 -35.45 10.75 36.59
CA ARG A 585 -36.41 11.70 37.18
C ARG A 585 -37.23 12.33 36.06
N LEU A 586 -38.52 12.53 36.29
CA LEU A 586 -39.40 13.17 35.31
C LEU A 586 -39.04 14.64 35.17
N LYS A 587 -39.10 15.20 33.96
CA LYS A 587 -38.73 16.61 33.69
C LYS A 587 -39.50 17.61 34.57
N ARG A 588 -40.74 17.27 34.94
CA ARG A 588 -41.58 18.05 35.87
C ARG A 588 -41.05 18.07 37.32
N ASP A 589 -40.40 16.99 37.76
CA ASP A 589 -39.83 16.88 39.10
C ASP A 589 -38.46 17.56 39.23
N LEU A 590 -37.84 17.93 38.10
CA LEU A 590 -36.61 18.73 38.04
C LEU A 590 -36.87 20.23 38.23
N VAL A 591 -38.09 20.69 37.91
CA VAL A 591 -38.51 22.10 38.03
C VAL A 591 -39.34 22.35 39.31
N GLY A 592 -39.96 21.32 39.87
CA GLY A 592 -40.74 21.39 41.11
C GLY A 592 -39.90 21.41 42.40
N SER A 593 -40.57 21.64 43.53
CA SER A 593 -39.97 21.68 44.88
C SER A 593 -39.72 20.30 45.50
N VAL A 594 -40.13 19.21 44.84
CA VAL A 594 -40.05 17.84 45.37
C VAL A 594 -38.64 17.27 45.14
N ARG A 595 -37.92 17.02 46.24
CA ARG A 595 -36.54 16.50 46.24
C ARG A 595 -36.48 14.96 46.25
N GLY A 596 -35.51 14.38 45.55
CA GLY A 596 -35.33 12.93 45.47
C GLY A 596 -34.30 12.46 44.43
N THR A 597 -33.73 11.28 44.63
CA THR A 597 -32.62 10.76 43.81
C THR A 597 -33.01 10.11 42.49
N GLY A 598 -34.30 9.81 42.28
CA GLY A 598 -34.75 8.96 41.17
C GLY A 598 -34.34 7.48 41.30
N LEU A 599 -33.76 7.06 42.44
CA LEU A 599 -33.31 5.68 42.66
C LEU A 599 -34.34 4.82 43.40
N GLY A 600 -35.29 5.43 44.12
CA GLY A 600 -36.23 4.72 44.98
C GLY A 600 -37.05 3.65 44.25
N LEU A 601 -37.68 4.02 43.13
CA LEU A 601 -38.50 3.09 42.35
C LEU A 601 -37.66 2.01 41.63
N TYR A 602 -36.46 2.34 41.18
CA TYR A 602 -35.51 1.37 40.62
C TYR A 602 -35.09 0.33 41.67
N ILE A 603 -34.76 0.78 42.89
CA ILE A 603 -34.41 -0.10 44.02
C ILE A 603 -35.61 -0.98 44.39
N ASN A 604 -36.82 -0.42 44.50
CA ASN A 604 -38.02 -1.22 44.78
C ASN A 604 -38.22 -2.31 43.72
N LYS A 605 -38.00 -2.00 42.45
CA LYS A 605 -38.09 -2.99 41.36
C LYS A 605 -37.08 -4.12 41.55
N GLN A 606 -35.82 -3.81 41.82
CA GLN A 606 -34.79 -4.83 42.07
C GLN A 606 -35.11 -5.70 43.28
N LEU A 607 -35.61 -5.12 44.38
CA LEU A 607 -35.99 -5.86 45.58
C LEU A 607 -37.20 -6.79 45.34
N VAL A 608 -38.22 -6.32 44.60
CA VAL A 608 -39.40 -7.11 44.24
C VAL A 608 -39.03 -8.25 43.30
N GLU A 609 -38.21 -7.99 42.28
CA GLU A 609 -37.72 -9.00 41.32
C GLU A 609 -36.83 -10.04 42.02
N ALA A 610 -35.98 -9.64 42.98
CA ALA A 610 -35.18 -10.57 43.79
C ALA A 610 -36.04 -11.52 44.63
N MET A 611 -37.25 -11.11 45.02
CA MET A 611 -38.24 -11.96 45.70
C MET A 611 -39.16 -12.73 44.74
N GLY A 612 -38.90 -12.67 43.43
CA GLY A 612 -39.68 -13.32 42.37
C GLY A 612 -41.04 -12.65 42.07
N GLY A 613 -41.24 -11.42 42.52
CA GLY A 613 -42.45 -10.63 42.25
C GLY A 613 -42.33 -9.69 41.05
N SER A 614 -43.39 -8.93 40.78
CA SER A 614 -43.42 -7.86 39.78
C SER A 614 -43.94 -6.55 40.37
N ILE A 615 -43.43 -5.40 39.92
CA ILE A 615 -43.88 -4.05 40.32
C ILE A 615 -44.31 -3.23 39.10
N TRP A 616 -45.43 -2.51 39.20
CA TRP A 616 -45.92 -1.61 38.14
C TRP A 616 -46.73 -0.45 38.72
N VAL A 617 -47.16 0.47 37.86
CA VAL A 617 -47.98 1.63 38.26
C VAL A 617 -49.14 1.86 37.29
N GLU A 618 -50.28 2.26 37.83
CA GLU A 618 -51.43 2.74 37.07
C GLU A 618 -51.71 4.19 37.46
N SER A 619 -51.76 5.09 36.48
CA SER A 619 -52.20 6.47 36.68
C SER A 619 -52.82 7.03 35.40
N SER A 620 -53.87 7.84 35.55
CA SER A 620 -54.56 8.53 34.45
C SER A 620 -53.86 9.81 34.00
N GLY A 621 -52.85 10.27 34.75
CA GLY A 621 -52.17 11.55 34.51
C GLY A 621 -52.98 12.79 34.90
N ILE A 622 -54.11 12.62 35.59
CA ILE A 622 -55.01 13.71 36.02
C ILE A 622 -54.73 14.07 37.48
N ALA A 623 -54.46 15.36 37.75
CA ALA A 623 -54.21 15.85 39.11
C ALA A 623 -55.42 15.61 40.03
N GLY A 624 -55.16 15.10 41.24
CA GLY A 624 -56.18 14.75 42.23
C GLY A 624 -56.74 13.33 42.10
N GLN A 625 -56.46 12.62 40.99
CA GLN A 625 -56.75 11.17 40.87
C GLN A 625 -55.58 10.29 41.33
N GLY A 626 -54.38 10.86 41.44
CA GLY A 626 -53.18 10.21 41.96
C GLY A 626 -52.66 9.05 41.13
N SER A 627 -51.88 8.19 41.78
CA SER A 627 -51.27 7.00 41.19
C SER A 627 -51.46 5.78 42.07
N ARG A 628 -51.48 4.60 41.46
CA ARG A 628 -51.54 3.30 42.15
C ARG A 628 -50.29 2.51 41.83
N PHE A 629 -49.44 2.33 42.82
CA PHE A 629 -48.23 1.50 42.70
C PHE A 629 -48.55 0.10 43.22
N TYR A 630 -48.35 -0.91 42.38
CA TYR A 630 -48.61 -2.30 42.71
C TYR A 630 -47.32 -3.09 42.74
N PHE A 631 -47.21 -4.02 43.68
CA PHE A 631 -46.18 -5.06 43.64
C PHE A 631 -46.73 -6.40 44.12
N THR A 632 -46.19 -7.51 43.59
CA THR A 632 -46.58 -8.86 43.99
C THR A 632 -45.52 -9.55 44.84
N LEU A 633 -45.98 -10.41 45.74
CA LEU A 633 -45.16 -11.33 46.53
C LEU A 633 -45.83 -12.71 46.56
N HIS A 634 -45.05 -13.78 46.72
CA HIS A 634 -45.59 -15.12 46.86
C HIS A 634 -46.43 -15.25 48.13
N SER A 635 -47.63 -15.82 48.02
CA SER A 635 -48.45 -16.12 49.20
C SER A 635 -47.76 -17.21 50.05
N ALA A 636 -47.93 -17.12 51.36
CA ALA A 636 -47.59 -18.24 52.22
C ALA A 636 -48.62 -19.37 51.98
N PRO A 637 -48.22 -20.64 51.91
CA PRO A 637 -49.18 -21.73 51.88
C PRO A 637 -50.03 -21.66 53.16
N LEU A 638 -51.36 -21.69 52.99
CA LEU A 638 -52.31 -21.85 54.09
C LEU A 638 -52.03 -23.21 54.75
N ILE A 639 -51.21 -23.24 55.81
CA ILE A 639 -51.06 -24.44 56.63
C ILE A 639 -52.38 -24.61 57.37
N ALA A 640 -53.17 -25.60 56.95
CA ALA A 640 -54.31 -26.10 57.70
C ALA A 640 -53.84 -26.46 59.11
N ILE A 641 -54.31 -25.72 60.11
CA ILE A 641 -54.06 -26.02 61.52
C ILE A 641 -54.78 -27.35 61.81
N ASN A 642 -54.04 -28.46 61.82
CA ASN A 642 -54.58 -29.75 62.21
C ASN A 642 -54.18 -30.05 63.66
N GLU A 643 -55.18 -30.29 64.49
CA GLU A 643 -55.08 -30.64 65.90
C GLU A 643 -54.24 -31.91 66.12
N ALA A 644 -52.96 -31.77 66.51
CA ALA A 644 -52.21 -32.88 67.09
C ALA A 644 -50.97 -32.39 67.86
N TRP A 645 -51.17 -31.84 69.06
CA TRP A 645 -50.10 -31.82 70.07
C TRP A 645 -50.66 -32.24 71.43
N LYS A 646 -50.75 -33.56 71.65
CA LYS A 646 -50.83 -34.13 72.99
C LYS A 646 -49.40 -34.30 73.52
N VAL A 647 -49.13 -33.60 74.62
CA VAL A 647 -47.97 -33.76 75.49
C VAL A 647 -47.93 -35.19 76.07
N PRO A 648 -46.74 -35.76 76.30
CA PRO A 648 -46.53 -36.59 77.49
C PRO A 648 -45.46 -35.99 78.41
N MET A 649 -45.78 -35.91 79.70
CA MET A 649 -44.86 -35.63 80.80
C MET A 649 -43.91 -36.82 81.08
N ALA A 650 -42.69 -36.48 81.51
CA ALA A 650 -41.69 -37.10 82.42
C ALA A 650 -41.82 -38.61 82.80
N GLN A 651 -40.75 -39.40 82.99
CA GLN A 651 -39.61 -39.18 83.90
C GLN A 651 -38.53 -40.30 83.74
N ASP A 652 -37.33 -40.00 84.27
CA ASP A 652 -36.25 -40.89 84.77
C ASP A 652 -34.98 -41.23 83.93
N MET A 653 -33.88 -40.52 84.31
CA MET A 653 -32.55 -41.03 84.76
C MET A 653 -31.62 -41.76 83.73
N VAL A 654 -30.31 -41.54 83.53
CA VAL A 654 -29.15 -40.93 84.27
C VAL A 654 -28.05 -40.52 83.26
N VAL A 655 -27.24 -39.51 83.63
CA VAL A 655 -26.05 -38.92 82.95
C VAL A 655 -24.73 -39.67 83.29
N PRO A 656 -23.69 -39.64 82.42
CA PRO A 656 -22.44 -38.94 82.80
C PRO A 656 -21.89 -38.12 81.61
N LEU A 657 -21.72 -36.78 81.64
CA LEU A 657 -20.75 -35.90 82.32
C LEU A 657 -19.28 -36.03 81.86
N VAL A 658 -18.69 -34.83 81.60
CA VAL A 658 -17.24 -34.45 81.55
C VAL A 658 -16.60 -34.49 80.15
N ASN A 659 -15.90 -33.48 79.59
CA ASN A 659 -15.53 -32.07 79.85
C ASN A 659 -15.03 -31.49 78.49
N THR A 660 -15.45 -30.34 77.97
CA THR A 660 -14.92 -28.96 78.17
C THR A 660 -13.39 -28.74 78.04
N ASN A 661 -13.01 -27.85 77.10
CA ASN A 661 -12.10 -26.68 77.22
C ASN A 661 -11.44 -26.37 75.84
N LEU A 662 -11.81 -25.29 75.14
CA LEU A 662 -11.33 -23.88 75.24
C LEU A 662 -9.96 -23.61 74.53
N VAL A 663 -10.04 -23.01 73.32
CA VAL A 663 -9.44 -21.74 72.78
C VAL A 663 -8.30 -21.10 73.62
N PRO A 664 -7.18 -20.49 73.10
CA PRO A 664 -7.16 -19.29 72.21
C PRO A 664 -5.90 -19.02 71.28
N ILE A 665 -6.04 -18.30 70.16
CA ILE A 665 -5.67 -16.87 69.80
C ILE A 665 -4.18 -16.53 69.60
N GLY A 666 -3.88 -15.89 68.44
CA GLY A 666 -2.85 -14.82 68.23
C GLY A 666 -1.63 -15.26 67.41
N GLU A 667 -0.94 -14.46 66.58
CA GLU A 667 -1.08 -13.11 66.00
C GLU A 667 0.10 -12.92 65.01
N GLN A 668 -0.05 -12.03 64.02
CA GLN A 668 0.99 -11.17 63.39
C GLN A 668 2.04 -11.65 62.36
N GLU A 669 2.12 -10.81 61.29
CA GLU A 669 3.29 -10.42 60.47
C GLU A 669 3.94 -11.43 59.50
N ALA A 670 4.59 -11.10 58.38
CA ALA A 670 4.70 -9.96 57.48
C ALA A 670 5.71 -10.36 56.36
N ILE A 671 5.45 -10.00 55.10
CA ILE A 671 6.42 -9.62 54.04
C ILE A 671 7.28 -10.73 53.34
N VAL A 672 7.58 -10.44 52.06
CA VAL A 672 8.58 -11.00 51.10
C VAL A 672 8.06 -12.11 50.17
N ARG A 673 7.56 -11.82 48.96
CA ARG A 673 8.24 -11.58 47.67
C ARG A 673 9.19 -12.70 47.17
N SER A 674 8.92 -13.11 45.93
CA SER A 674 9.84 -13.52 44.83
C SER A 674 10.72 -14.76 44.98
N ASN A 675 10.43 -15.76 44.14
CA ASN A 675 11.29 -16.21 43.03
C ASN A 675 10.37 -17.01 42.07
N GLU A 676 10.15 -16.60 40.81
CA GLU A 676 11.03 -16.80 39.64
C GLU A 676 11.59 -18.24 39.57
N SER A 677 11.59 -18.96 38.45
CA SER A 677 11.07 -18.78 37.09
C SER A 677 11.34 -20.10 36.35
N ALA A 678 10.51 -20.41 35.35
CA ALA A 678 10.93 -20.86 34.02
C ALA A 678 9.72 -20.79 33.09
#